data_AF-A0A9W6WK85-F1
#
_entry.id   AF-A0A9W6WK85-F1
#
_cell.length_a   1.000
_cell.length_b   1.000
_cell.length_c   1.000
_cell.angle_alpha   90.00
_cell.angle_beta   90.00
_cell.angle_gamma   90.00
#
_symmetry.space_group_name_H-M   'P 1'
#
loop_
_entity.id
_entity.type
_entity.pdbx_description
1 polymer ?
#
loop_
_entity_poly.entity_id
_entity_poly.type
_entity_poly.pdbx_seq_one_letter_code
_entity_poly.pdbx_strand_id
1 'polypeptide(L)'
;MHLVQLKVRCEETGCQFEIFEKQIVNLVSIKEKEENAIAFLEKGINSNFAGLVDLCSKRISEILPSLVFEYQIHIVKVIVERGLNEDSTNSSITLYDPIEVLESISLSSELFVEVLKDCTLTQQEESPAKFPKRRRRSSASTRQAMKDQDVSKSASTHLKKVTLLLDVLDKASSKNNFKPSFELLKILFNILEDLETLGKDGKLPILYSQETLASCMHNVIKLLKNSSGSNNTKIDTSSIRADVVVSAIRSSDSPQVQNKLLLVISSLASMSPELILHSVMPIFTFMGAHTIRQDDEFSSHVVEQTITCVVPALASAAESGMVEEVEFLLASFVGAFQHIPRHRRVRLFTSLAKTLGSQYSIHIILFLTGQQYTAAYAKHKMGECAAIVDFACAFLQNFTPEEQLKATKEYLDLWKLLPEDILMKDSNEFTSLSTRPIFGSSVLSLGKAELFNLRKGLILYIRHALVDAKTSNGTPRFRLKIATLLLKDKDPEELLNIFAEVIEHILEVIDSYQSNVEEAEILNKFYKLLGDVLALLPIEQFVKSISKILNVDKISESQLRTIKYVTGVTSTKFELEHIDDPYAENGASILIPILLKNIESERDIELSQASLDSIANLIQKFTDKLEASLLLKVLGIVTSKSGLLIENSPEVVISSINCITSIIFVVGVKMIGYFPKVVPPMFKIFEKTKNGDDKVNDNLIQISIIALCLYLSLI
;
A
#
# COMPACT_ATOMS: atom_id res chain seq x y z
N MET A 1 -58.98 6.82 39.71
CA MET A 1 -60.40 6.97 40.13
C MET A 1 -61.00 8.30 39.71
N HIS A 2 -60.36 9.46 39.95
CA HIS A 2 -60.98 10.77 39.66
C HIS A 2 -61.25 11.06 38.18
N LEU A 3 -60.41 10.62 37.24
CA LEU A 3 -60.63 10.84 35.79
C LEU A 3 -61.86 10.10 35.24
N VAL A 4 -62.18 8.91 35.77
CA VAL A 4 -63.38 8.15 35.36
C VAL A 4 -64.65 8.88 35.81
N GLN A 5 -64.66 9.45 37.01
CA GLN A 5 -65.76 10.28 37.50
C GLN A 5 -65.90 11.60 36.72
N LEU A 6 -64.79 12.18 36.27
CA LEU A 6 -64.79 13.38 35.42
C LEU A 6 -65.32 13.07 34.01
N LYS A 7 -65.03 11.89 33.46
CA LYS A 7 -65.59 11.45 32.18
C LYS A 7 -67.12 11.33 32.25
N VAL A 8 -67.64 10.70 33.29
CA VAL A 8 -69.10 10.59 33.54
C VAL A 8 -69.74 11.98 33.67
N ARG A 9 -69.10 12.91 34.38
CA ARG A 9 -69.59 14.30 34.49
C ARG A 9 -69.51 15.10 33.17
N CYS A 10 -68.55 14.81 32.30
CA CYS A 10 -68.48 15.42 30.97
C CYS A 10 -69.61 14.90 30.06
N GLU A 11 -69.94 13.61 30.17
CA GLU A 11 -71.10 13.00 29.49
C GLU A 11 -72.42 13.61 29.98
N GLU A 12 -72.57 13.87 31.29
CA GLU A 12 -73.74 14.54 31.88
C GLU A 12 -73.91 16.01 31.43
N THR A 13 -72.80 16.70 31.12
CA THR A 13 -72.79 18.13 30.75
C THR A 13 -72.78 18.38 29.24
N GLY A 14 -72.72 17.32 28.42
CA GLY A 14 -72.67 17.42 26.95
C GLY A 14 -71.33 17.96 26.40
N CYS A 15 -70.30 18.05 27.24
CA CYS A 15 -68.97 18.51 26.84
C CYS A 15 -68.12 17.35 26.33
N GLN A 16 -67.45 17.54 25.19
CA GLN A 16 -66.48 16.56 24.69
C GLN A 16 -65.27 16.48 25.63
N PHE A 17 -65.00 15.28 26.14
CA PHE A 17 -63.96 15.02 27.14
C PHE A 17 -62.55 15.40 26.64
N GLU A 18 -62.26 15.23 25.36
CA GLU A 18 -60.96 15.60 24.76
C GLU A 18 -60.67 17.11 24.82
N ILE A 19 -61.70 17.94 24.64
CA ILE A 19 -61.57 19.40 24.72
C ILE A 19 -61.28 19.82 26.16
N PHE A 20 -61.93 19.16 27.12
CA PHE A 20 -61.71 19.40 28.54
C PHE A 20 -60.30 19.01 28.97
N GLU A 21 -59.81 17.82 28.58
CA GLU A 21 -58.43 17.39 28.87
C GLU A 21 -57.41 18.35 28.26
N LYS A 22 -57.63 18.80 27.02
CA LYS A 22 -56.75 19.76 26.34
C LYS A 22 -56.65 21.09 27.08
N GLN A 23 -57.77 21.60 27.59
CA GLN A 23 -57.76 22.86 28.36
C GLN A 23 -57.01 22.71 29.69
N ILE A 24 -57.15 21.56 30.37
CA ILE A 24 -56.43 21.29 31.62
C ILE A 24 -54.93 21.19 31.39
N VAL A 25 -54.49 20.45 30.38
CA VAL A 25 -53.07 20.28 30.07
C VAL A 25 -52.44 21.61 29.64
N ASN A 26 -53.19 22.47 28.94
CA ASN A 26 -52.73 23.80 28.53
C ASN A 26 -52.58 24.80 29.68
N LEU A 27 -53.12 24.54 30.87
CA LEU A 27 -52.92 25.40 32.05
C LEU A 27 -51.45 25.43 32.50
N VAL A 28 -50.68 24.38 32.22
CA VAL A 28 -49.25 24.36 32.53
C VAL A 28 -48.53 25.33 31.61
N SER A 29 -47.88 26.34 32.18
CA SER A 29 -47.25 27.42 31.41
C SER A 29 -45.92 27.01 30.79
N ILE A 30 -45.49 27.70 29.73
CA ILE A 30 -44.21 27.44 29.05
C ILE A 30 -43.01 27.71 29.98
N LYS A 31 -43.14 28.63 30.94
CA LYS A 31 -42.13 28.92 31.97
C LYS A 31 -42.60 28.51 33.37
N GLU A 32 -43.18 27.32 33.49
CA GLU A 32 -43.66 26.81 34.77
C GLU A 32 -42.49 26.53 35.72
N LYS A 33 -42.64 26.96 36.97
CA LYS A 33 -41.67 26.69 38.06
C LYS A 33 -42.30 25.91 39.21
N GLU A 34 -43.60 25.67 39.15
CA GLU A 34 -44.35 24.91 40.16
C GLU A 34 -44.10 23.40 40.02
N GLU A 35 -43.57 22.80 41.09
CA GLU A 35 -43.31 21.35 41.17
C GLU A 35 -44.59 20.52 40.97
N ASN A 36 -45.75 21.03 41.43
CA ASN A 36 -47.04 20.35 41.29
C ASN A 36 -47.49 20.21 39.84
N ALA A 37 -47.20 21.21 39.00
CA ALA A 37 -47.56 21.19 37.59
C ALA A 37 -46.69 20.22 36.79
N ILE A 38 -45.40 20.12 37.16
CA ILE A 38 -44.46 19.13 36.61
C ILE A 38 -44.86 17.72 37.06
N ALA A 39 -45.16 17.53 38.35
CA ALA A 39 -45.67 16.26 38.87
C ALA A 39 -47.02 15.85 38.27
N PHE A 40 -47.86 16.82 37.87
CA PHE A 40 -49.10 16.55 37.12
C PHE A 40 -48.80 15.99 35.73
N LEU A 41 -47.85 16.60 34.99
CA LEU A 41 -47.43 16.11 33.68
C LEU A 41 -46.78 14.72 33.78
N GLU A 42 -45.96 14.46 34.80
CA GLU A 42 -45.38 13.14 35.08
C GLU A 42 -46.45 12.09 35.36
N LYS A 43 -47.44 12.42 36.19
CA LYS A 43 -48.57 11.52 36.48
C LYS A 43 -49.49 11.34 35.27
N GLY A 44 -49.60 12.37 34.42
CA GLY A 44 -50.39 12.36 33.19
C GLY A 44 -49.79 11.43 32.14
N ILE A 45 -48.48 11.50 31.93
CA ILE A 45 -47.73 10.56 31.08
C ILE A 45 -47.82 9.13 31.63
N ASN A 46 -47.81 8.96 32.95
CA ASN A 46 -47.91 7.66 33.61
C ASN A 46 -49.36 7.13 33.75
N SER A 47 -50.33 7.78 33.11
CA SER A 47 -51.73 7.40 33.22
C SER A 47 -52.14 6.38 32.16
N ASN A 48 -53.19 5.60 32.44
CA ASN A 48 -53.73 4.60 31.51
C ASN A 48 -54.70 5.21 30.47
N PHE A 49 -54.71 6.53 30.27
CA PHE A 49 -55.62 7.21 29.35
C PHE A 49 -54.86 7.73 28.12
N ALA A 50 -55.08 7.11 26.94
CA ALA A 50 -54.34 7.43 25.72
C ALA A 50 -54.46 8.92 25.30
N GLY A 51 -55.66 9.50 25.36
CA GLY A 51 -55.87 10.91 25.01
C GLY A 51 -55.10 11.90 25.91
N LEU A 52 -55.06 11.63 27.22
CA LEU A 52 -54.29 12.44 28.17
C LEU A 52 -52.78 12.30 27.96
N VAL A 53 -52.30 11.09 27.66
CA VAL A 53 -50.89 10.82 27.38
C VAL A 53 -50.42 11.57 26.13
N ASP A 54 -51.21 11.56 25.05
CA ASP A 54 -50.89 12.27 23.80
C ASP A 54 -50.87 13.80 23.97
N LEU A 55 -51.76 14.33 24.81
CA LEU A 55 -51.81 15.76 25.11
C LEU A 55 -50.64 16.16 26.02
N CYS A 56 -50.34 15.37 27.04
CA CYS A 56 -49.21 15.59 27.95
C CYS A 56 -47.87 15.47 27.22
N SER A 57 -47.69 14.51 26.31
CA SER A 57 -46.46 14.33 25.53
C SER A 57 -46.20 15.52 24.60
N LYS A 58 -47.22 15.98 23.88
CA LYS A 58 -47.16 17.21 23.07
C LYS A 58 -46.83 18.41 23.93
N ARG A 59 -47.49 18.57 25.08
CA ARG A 59 -47.22 19.71 25.96
C ARG A 59 -45.82 19.68 26.55
N ILE A 60 -45.32 18.50 26.95
CA ILE A 60 -43.93 18.34 27.41
C ILE A 60 -42.95 18.71 26.30
N SER A 61 -43.22 18.34 25.05
CA SER A 61 -42.35 18.72 23.93
C SER A 61 -42.24 20.23 23.73
N GLU A 62 -43.30 20.98 24.01
CA GLU A 62 -43.31 22.46 23.94
C GLU A 62 -42.61 23.12 25.14
N ILE A 63 -42.77 22.55 26.34
CA ILE A 63 -42.33 23.16 27.60
C ILE A 63 -40.88 22.79 27.95
N LEU A 64 -40.39 21.60 27.57
CA LEU A 64 -39.08 21.11 28.02
C LEU A 64 -37.93 22.11 27.79
N PRO A 65 -37.79 22.77 26.62
CA PRO A 65 -36.67 23.68 26.36
C PRO A 65 -36.61 24.91 27.29
N SER A 66 -37.72 25.30 27.91
CA SER A 66 -37.83 26.49 28.76
C SER A 66 -37.81 26.20 30.27
N LEU A 67 -37.79 24.92 30.67
CA LEU A 67 -37.65 24.50 32.06
C LEU A 67 -36.22 24.64 32.59
N VAL A 68 -36.09 24.64 33.92
CA VAL A 68 -34.78 24.58 34.60
C VAL A 68 -34.15 23.20 34.34
N PHE A 69 -32.83 23.18 34.18
CA PHE A 69 -32.03 22.02 33.82
C PHE A 69 -32.29 20.77 34.71
N GLU A 70 -32.45 20.94 36.03
CA GLU A 70 -32.78 19.85 36.96
C GLU A 70 -34.11 19.14 36.62
N TYR A 71 -35.15 19.90 36.27
CA TYR A 71 -36.44 19.34 35.88
C TYR A 71 -36.39 18.69 34.50
N GLN A 72 -35.57 19.22 33.57
CA GLN A 72 -35.35 18.58 32.27
C GLN A 72 -34.76 17.17 32.44
N ILE A 73 -33.76 17.02 33.32
CA ILE A 73 -33.15 15.72 33.63
C ILE A 73 -34.16 14.78 34.27
N HIS A 74 -34.91 15.26 35.26
CA HIS A 74 -35.90 14.46 35.97
C HIS A 74 -36.97 13.90 35.02
N ILE A 75 -37.56 14.75 34.17
CA ILE A 75 -38.58 14.35 33.19
C ILE A 75 -38.02 13.30 32.22
N VAL A 76 -36.80 13.52 31.69
CA VAL A 76 -36.15 12.55 30.78
C VAL A 76 -35.92 11.22 31.48
N LYS A 77 -35.44 11.22 32.74
CA LYS A 77 -35.27 9.98 33.54
C LYS A 77 -36.59 9.24 33.74
N VAL A 78 -37.67 9.94 34.08
CA VAL A 78 -39.00 9.33 34.27
C VAL A 78 -39.50 8.66 32.99
N ILE A 79 -39.33 9.32 31.83
CA ILE A 79 -39.73 8.75 30.53
C ILE A 79 -38.90 7.49 30.21
N VAL A 80 -37.59 7.55 30.43
CA VAL A 80 -36.68 6.43 30.18
C VAL A 80 -36.98 5.24 31.10
N GLU A 81 -37.18 5.46 32.40
CA GLU A 81 -37.51 4.39 33.36
C GLU A 81 -38.83 3.70 33.03
N ARG A 82 -39.80 4.45 32.49
CA ARG A 82 -41.09 3.89 32.08
C ARG A 82 -40.98 3.06 30.82
N GLY A 83 -40.17 3.48 29.85
CA GLY A 83 -39.86 2.70 28.66
C GLY A 83 -39.18 1.35 28.96
N LEU A 84 -38.55 1.20 30.13
CA LEU A 84 -37.90 -0.06 30.53
C LEU A 84 -38.84 -1.08 31.17
N ASN A 85 -40.02 -0.66 31.64
CA ASN A 85 -40.92 -1.48 32.45
C ASN A 85 -41.88 -2.38 31.65
N GLU A 86 -41.78 -2.39 30.30
CA GLU A 86 -42.63 -3.18 29.39
C GLU A 86 -42.67 -4.69 29.69
N ASP A 87 -41.64 -5.24 30.34
CA ASP A 87 -41.53 -6.69 30.61
C ASP A 87 -42.19 -7.15 31.93
N SER A 88 -42.63 -6.23 32.79
CA SER A 88 -43.23 -6.61 34.07
C SER A 88 -44.71 -6.89 33.89
N THR A 89 -45.08 -8.17 33.95
CA THR A 89 -46.41 -8.75 33.70
C THR A 89 -47.58 -8.19 34.54
N ASN A 90 -47.41 -7.13 35.33
CA ASN A 90 -48.44 -6.56 36.21
C ASN A 90 -48.42 -5.03 36.36
N SER A 91 -47.69 -4.24 35.54
CA SER A 91 -47.80 -2.78 35.59
C SER A 91 -48.13 -2.17 34.22
N SER A 92 -49.12 -1.27 34.23
CA SER A 92 -49.65 -0.41 33.14
C SER A 92 -48.96 -0.55 31.77
N ILE A 93 -49.71 -1.01 30.76
CA ILE A 93 -49.35 -0.90 29.35
C ILE A 93 -48.89 0.54 29.07
N THR A 94 -47.66 0.72 28.61
CA THR A 94 -47.16 1.97 28.05
C THR A 94 -47.98 2.29 26.80
N LEU A 95 -48.80 3.34 26.87
CA LEU A 95 -49.71 3.75 25.79
C LEU A 95 -49.03 4.65 24.75
N TYR A 96 -47.75 4.99 24.96
CA TYR A 96 -46.95 5.84 24.08
C TYR A 96 -45.56 5.25 23.87
N ASP A 97 -44.97 5.54 22.72
CA ASP A 97 -43.57 5.20 22.45
C ASP A 97 -42.65 6.26 23.11
N PRO A 98 -41.88 5.91 24.15
CA PRO A 98 -40.98 6.83 24.82
C PRO A 98 -39.87 7.35 23.88
N ILE A 99 -39.48 6.59 22.86
CA ILE A 99 -38.48 7.00 21.89
C ILE A 99 -39.04 8.14 21.03
N GLU A 100 -40.24 7.99 20.48
CA GLU A 100 -40.88 9.05 19.66
C GLU A 100 -41.04 10.36 20.42
N VAL A 101 -41.45 10.28 21.69
CA VAL A 101 -41.60 11.46 22.55
C VAL A 101 -40.23 12.13 22.76
N LEU A 102 -39.19 11.37 23.10
CA LEU A 102 -37.85 11.93 23.31
C LEU A 102 -37.22 12.48 22.03
N GLU A 103 -37.48 11.88 20.87
CA GLU A 103 -36.99 12.34 19.57
C GLU A 103 -37.65 13.63 19.06
N SER A 104 -38.92 13.83 19.44
CA SER A 104 -39.67 15.06 19.16
C SER A 104 -39.09 16.26 19.90
N ILE A 105 -38.32 16.02 20.97
CA ILE A 105 -37.75 17.04 21.84
C ILE A 105 -36.34 17.44 21.37
N SER A 106 -36.02 18.73 21.45
CA SER A 106 -34.67 19.24 21.23
C SER A 106 -33.83 19.12 22.51
N LEU A 107 -33.18 17.97 22.69
CA LEU A 107 -32.30 17.71 23.83
C LEU A 107 -30.93 18.37 23.63
N SER A 108 -30.41 19.03 24.67
CA SER A 108 -29.07 19.64 24.67
C SER A 108 -27.99 18.58 24.95
N SER A 109 -26.75 18.84 24.52
CA SER A 109 -25.63 17.93 24.79
C SER A 109 -25.32 17.78 26.28
N GLU A 110 -25.58 18.80 27.10
CA GLU A 110 -25.38 18.76 28.56
C GLU A 110 -26.36 17.79 29.23
N LEU A 111 -27.62 17.76 28.79
CA LEU A 111 -28.61 16.79 29.27
C LEU A 111 -28.19 15.35 28.95
N PHE A 112 -27.73 15.10 27.73
CA PHE A 112 -27.23 13.77 27.36
C PHE A 112 -26.03 13.35 28.20
N VAL A 113 -25.09 14.28 28.46
CA VAL A 113 -23.92 14.01 29.30
C VAL A 113 -24.35 13.55 30.69
N GLU A 114 -25.30 14.21 31.34
CA GLU A 114 -25.73 13.83 32.69
C GLU A 114 -26.55 12.54 32.72
N VAL A 115 -27.50 12.38 31.79
CA VAL A 115 -28.32 11.16 31.72
C VAL A 115 -27.49 9.93 31.35
N LEU A 116 -26.48 10.08 30.48
CA LEU A 116 -25.57 8.98 30.12
C LEU A 116 -24.51 8.71 31.20
N LYS A 117 -24.08 9.72 31.98
CA LYS A 117 -23.19 9.50 33.15
C LYS A 117 -23.78 8.50 34.13
N ASP A 118 -25.06 8.66 34.45
CA ASP A 118 -25.83 7.74 35.31
C ASP A 118 -25.95 6.32 34.72
N CYS A 119 -25.68 6.17 33.42
CA CYS A 119 -25.69 4.90 32.72
C CYS A 119 -24.29 4.30 32.56
N THR A 120 -23.22 4.90 33.09
CA THR A 120 -21.90 4.27 33.08
C THR A 120 -21.73 3.33 34.27
N LEU A 121 -21.13 2.15 34.06
CA LEU A 121 -20.88 1.17 35.13
C LEU A 121 -19.84 1.68 36.15
N THR A 122 -19.15 2.78 35.86
CA THR A 122 -18.04 3.31 36.65
C THR A 122 -18.49 4.16 37.85
N GLN A 123 -19.72 4.71 37.86
CA GLN A 123 -20.19 5.69 38.86
C GLN A 123 -21.32 5.22 39.79
N GLN A 124 -21.77 3.96 39.72
CA GLN A 124 -22.71 3.43 40.72
C GLN A 124 -22.00 3.19 42.07
N GLU A 125 -21.64 4.25 42.78
CA GLU A 125 -20.97 4.21 44.09
C GLU A 125 -21.93 4.29 45.28
N GLU A 126 -23.22 4.60 45.11
CA GLU A 126 -24.12 4.89 46.24
C GLU A 126 -25.19 3.85 46.60
N SER A 127 -25.23 2.68 45.96
CA SER A 127 -26.11 1.58 46.39
C SER A 127 -25.31 0.33 46.79
N PRO A 128 -25.51 -0.26 47.99
CA PRO A 128 -24.67 -1.34 48.52
C PRO A 128 -24.96 -2.72 47.90
N ALA A 129 -25.21 -2.82 46.59
CA ALA A 129 -25.47 -4.08 45.93
C ALA A 129 -25.12 -4.06 44.41
N LYS A 130 -24.25 -5.01 44.01
CA LYS A 130 -24.27 -5.75 42.73
C LYS A 130 -23.54 -5.23 41.46
N PHE A 131 -22.45 -4.46 41.56
CA PHE A 131 -21.47 -4.40 40.43
C PHE A 131 -20.03 -4.66 40.89
N PRO A 132 -19.37 -5.75 40.46
CA PRO A 132 -17.99 -6.01 40.84
C PRO A 132 -17.01 -5.16 40.01
N LYS A 133 -16.26 -4.27 40.69
CA LYS A 133 -15.17 -3.45 40.12
C LYS A 133 -14.16 -4.26 39.31
N ARG A 134 -13.75 -3.77 38.12
CA ARG A 134 -12.57 -4.23 37.34
C ARG A 134 -11.25 -3.58 37.81
N ARG A 135 -11.09 -3.18 39.07
CA ARG A 135 -9.75 -2.79 39.58
C ARG A 135 -9.06 -4.06 40.08
N ARG A 136 -8.44 -4.80 39.15
CA ARG A 136 -7.69 -6.07 39.37
C ARG A 136 -8.52 -7.30 39.75
N ARG A 137 -9.46 -7.71 38.90
CA ARG A 137 -10.00 -9.08 38.95
C ARG A 137 -10.05 -9.70 37.56
N SER A 138 -9.69 -10.99 37.48
CA SER A 138 -9.66 -11.75 36.23
C SER A 138 -11.07 -11.89 35.66
N SER A 139 -11.18 -11.91 34.32
CA SER A 139 -12.42 -12.11 33.55
C SER A 139 -13.24 -13.32 34.01
N ALA A 140 -12.58 -14.32 34.62
CA ALA A 140 -13.22 -15.48 35.23
C ALA A 140 -14.18 -15.13 36.40
N SER A 141 -13.85 -14.10 37.19
CA SER A 141 -14.67 -13.70 38.35
C SER A 141 -15.90 -12.87 37.95
N THR A 142 -15.77 -12.01 36.94
CA THR A 142 -16.90 -11.26 36.35
C THR A 142 -17.90 -12.22 35.70
N ARG A 143 -17.41 -13.20 34.92
CA ARG A 143 -18.24 -14.27 34.36
C ARG A 143 -18.96 -15.10 35.41
N GLN A 144 -18.34 -15.31 36.57
CA GLN A 144 -18.98 -16.06 37.65
C GLN A 144 -20.09 -15.24 38.34
N ALA A 145 -19.91 -13.92 38.50
CA ALA A 145 -20.93 -13.02 39.03
C ALA A 145 -22.10 -12.82 38.04
N MET A 146 -21.85 -12.83 36.73
CA MET A 146 -22.90 -12.71 35.70
C MET A 146 -23.71 -14.00 35.50
N LYS A 147 -23.34 -15.12 36.15
CA LYS A 147 -24.19 -16.33 36.22
C LYS A 147 -25.36 -16.18 37.18
N ASP A 148 -25.32 -15.21 38.10
CA ASP A 148 -26.43 -14.91 39.00
C ASP A 148 -27.57 -14.27 38.20
N GLN A 149 -28.77 -14.86 38.28
CA GLN A 149 -29.94 -14.44 37.49
C GLN A 149 -30.31 -12.97 37.72
N ASP A 150 -30.12 -12.45 38.93
CA ASP A 150 -30.39 -11.04 39.25
C ASP A 150 -29.43 -10.08 38.57
N VAL A 151 -28.15 -10.46 38.46
CA VAL A 151 -27.10 -9.62 37.84
C VAL A 151 -27.29 -9.61 36.33
N SER A 152 -27.67 -10.75 35.74
CA SER A 152 -28.02 -10.86 34.32
C SER A 152 -29.25 -10.01 33.96
N LYS A 153 -30.30 -10.02 34.79
CA LYS A 153 -31.49 -9.16 34.61
C LYS A 153 -31.12 -7.68 34.70
N SER A 154 -30.38 -7.27 35.73
CA SER A 154 -29.92 -5.88 35.89
C SER A 154 -29.09 -5.41 34.68
N ALA A 155 -28.18 -6.26 34.20
CA ALA A 155 -27.38 -5.98 33.01
C ALA A 155 -28.22 -5.86 31.73
N SER A 156 -29.29 -6.66 31.58
CA SER A 156 -30.21 -6.55 30.45
C SER A 156 -31.03 -5.26 30.49
N THR A 157 -31.49 -4.84 31.67
CA THR A 157 -32.21 -3.56 31.85
C THR A 157 -31.29 -2.38 31.58
N HIS A 158 -30.04 -2.46 32.02
CA HIS A 158 -29.00 -1.47 31.71
C HIS A 158 -28.74 -1.36 30.20
N LEU A 159 -28.60 -2.50 29.50
CA LEU A 159 -28.43 -2.52 28.05
C LEU A 159 -29.62 -1.88 27.32
N LYS A 160 -30.86 -2.19 27.74
CA LYS A 160 -32.07 -1.55 27.18
C LYS A 160 -32.06 -0.04 27.40
N LYS A 161 -31.69 0.41 28.61
CA LYS A 161 -31.60 1.84 28.97
C LYS A 161 -30.60 2.57 28.07
N VAL A 162 -29.41 2.00 27.92
CA VAL A 162 -28.35 2.55 27.06
C VAL A 162 -28.82 2.60 25.61
N THR A 163 -29.42 1.52 25.10
CA THR A 163 -29.88 1.43 23.70
C THR A 163 -30.94 2.49 23.38
N LEU A 164 -31.94 2.66 24.25
CA LEU A 164 -32.98 3.68 24.09
C LEU A 164 -32.38 5.09 24.01
N LEU A 165 -31.44 5.40 24.90
CA LEU A 165 -30.76 6.70 24.90
C LEU A 165 -29.88 6.91 23.66
N LEU A 166 -29.26 5.85 23.14
CA LEU A 166 -28.48 5.90 21.91
C LEU A 166 -29.35 6.12 20.67
N ASP A 167 -30.53 5.51 20.60
CA ASP A 167 -31.47 5.74 19.49
C ASP A 167 -31.93 7.21 19.44
N VAL A 168 -32.27 7.77 20.59
CA VAL A 168 -32.62 9.19 20.74
C VAL A 168 -31.43 10.09 20.37
N LEU A 169 -30.22 9.73 20.81
CA LEU A 169 -29.00 10.47 20.50
C LEU A 169 -28.66 10.41 19.00
N ASP A 170 -28.88 9.29 18.32
CA ASP A 170 -28.58 9.14 16.89
C ASP A 170 -29.42 10.13 16.07
N LYS A 171 -30.73 10.18 16.31
CA LYS A 171 -31.62 11.15 15.66
C LYS A 171 -31.32 12.59 16.06
N ALA A 172 -30.97 12.86 17.33
CA ALA A 172 -30.58 14.19 17.77
C ALA A 172 -29.28 14.65 17.09
N SER A 173 -28.27 13.78 17.02
CA SER A 173 -26.96 14.04 16.41
C SER A 173 -27.02 14.23 14.89
N SER A 174 -28.04 13.68 14.22
CA SER A 174 -28.28 13.91 12.80
C SER A 174 -28.84 15.32 12.49
N LYS A 175 -29.35 16.06 13.49
CA LYS A 175 -29.90 17.41 13.29
C LYS A 175 -28.76 18.45 13.35
N ASN A 176 -28.65 19.32 12.35
CA ASN A 176 -27.59 20.34 12.24
C ASN A 176 -27.52 21.35 13.42
N ASN A 177 -28.58 21.48 14.21
CA ASN A 177 -28.64 22.42 15.35
C ASN A 177 -28.03 21.84 16.64
N PHE A 178 -27.61 20.57 16.64
CA PHE A 178 -27.03 19.94 17.81
C PHE A 178 -25.59 20.43 18.04
N LYS A 179 -25.31 20.92 19.26
CA LYS A 179 -23.97 21.37 19.66
C LYS A 179 -23.31 20.28 20.53
N PRO A 180 -22.45 19.42 19.96
CA PRO A 180 -21.79 18.38 20.73
C PRO A 180 -20.71 18.94 21.68
N SER A 181 -20.45 18.22 22.77
CA SER A 181 -19.34 18.48 23.69
C SER A 181 -18.28 17.37 23.66
N PHE A 182 -17.03 17.70 24.01
CA PHE A 182 -15.96 16.68 24.17
C PHE A 182 -16.24 15.71 25.33
N GLU A 183 -16.99 16.16 26.34
CA GLU A 183 -17.40 15.32 27.47
C GLU A 183 -18.39 14.22 27.04
N LEU A 184 -19.31 14.53 26.11
CA LEU A 184 -20.20 13.54 25.52
C LEU A 184 -19.39 12.45 24.81
N LEU A 185 -18.41 12.83 23.99
CA LEU A 185 -17.53 11.88 23.29
C LEU A 185 -16.79 10.96 24.27
N LYS A 186 -16.27 11.50 25.38
CA LYS A 186 -15.63 10.72 26.45
C LYS A 186 -16.57 9.67 27.06
N ILE A 187 -17.83 10.03 27.29
CA ILE A 187 -18.84 9.10 27.82
C ILE A 187 -19.17 8.01 26.81
N LEU A 188 -19.29 8.34 25.52
CA LEU A 188 -19.53 7.35 24.46
C LEU A 188 -18.40 6.30 24.38
N PHE A 189 -17.13 6.70 24.57
CA PHE A 189 -16.02 5.74 24.69
C PHE A 189 -16.15 4.82 25.91
N ASN A 190 -16.57 5.35 27.06
CA ASN A 190 -16.80 4.52 28.26
C ASN A 190 -17.98 3.55 28.05
N ILE A 191 -19.06 3.99 27.39
CA ILE A 191 -20.18 3.12 27.04
C ILE A 191 -19.75 2.02 26.07
N LEU A 192 -18.88 2.32 25.10
CA LEU A 192 -18.33 1.29 24.20
C LEU A 192 -17.56 0.22 24.97
N GLU A 193 -16.75 0.64 25.95
CA GLU A 193 -16.02 -0.27 26.85
C GLU A 193 -16.99 -1.11 27.70
N ASP A 194 -18.03 -0.49 28.27
CA ASP A 194 -19.06 -1.17 29.04
C ASP A 194 -19.81 -2.20 28.18
N LEU A 195 -20.22 -1.85 26.96
CA LEU A 195 -20.87 -2.76 26.01
C LEU A 195 -19.96 -3.95 25.68
N GLU A 196 -18.66 -3.73 25.46
CA GLU A 196 -17.71 -4.84 25.26
C GLU A 196 -17.68 -5.81 26.44
N THR A 197 -17.69 -5.30 27.67
CA THR A 197 -17.72 -6.16 28.88
C THR A 197 -19.03 -6.94 28.98
N LEU A 198 -20.16 -6.29 28.71
CA LEU A 198 -21.50 -6.90 28.72
C LEU A 198 -21.62 -8.01 27.67
N GLY A 199 -21.02 -7.83 26.48
CA GLY A 199 -20.99 -8.86 25.45
C GLY A 199 -20.09 -10.05 25.80
N LYS A 200 -18.83 -9.78 26.17
CA LYS A 200 -17.82 -10.84 26.40
C LYS A 200 -18.07 -11.65 27.68
N ASP A 201 -18.49 -11.00 28.75
CA ASP A 201 -18.68 -11.65 30.05
C ASP A 201 -20.14 -12.00 30.32
N GLY A 202 -21.09 -11.23 29.77
CA GLY A 202 -22.53 -11.43 29.94
C GLY A 202 -23.23 -12.18 28.79
N LYS A 203 -22.59 -12.35 27.63
CA LYS A 203 -23.19 -12.92 26.40
C LYS A 203 -24.51 -12.26 25.99
N LEU A 204 -24.66 -10.97 26.29
CA LEU A 204 -25.85 -10.20 25.91
C LEU A 204 -25.81 -9.82 24.42
N PRO A 205 -26.96 -9.67 23.75
CA PRO A 205 -27.05 -9.24 22.36
C PRO A 205 -26.77 -7.73 22.25
N ILE A 206 -25.49 -7.36 22.14
CA ILE A 206 -25.03 -5.95 22.14
C ILE A 206 -24.86 -5.34 20.73
N LEU A 207 -24.98 -6.14 19.66
CA LEU A 207 -24.57 -5.72 18.31
C LEU A 207 -25.32 -4.46 17.84
N TYR A 208 -26.64 -4.42 18.00
CA TYR A 208 -27.44 -3.25 17.63
C TYR A 208 -26.98 -1.99 18.38
N SER A 209 -26.81 -2.08 19.71
CA SER A 209 -26.36 -0.96 20.55
C SER A 209 -24.95 -0.50 20.18
N GLN A 210 -24.06 -1.40 19.76
CA GLN A 210 -22.73 -1.04 19.27
C GLN A 210 -22.81 -0.32 17.91
N GLU A 211 -23.70 -0.75 17.02
CA GLU A 211 -23.89 -0.09 15.72
C GLU A 211 -24.48 1.31 15.85
N THR A 212 -25.47 1.51 16.74
CA THR A 212 -26.06 2.83 16.99
C THR A 212 -25.08 3.74 17.71
N LEU A 213 -24.32 3.21 18.68
CA LEU A 213 -23.23 3.93 19.34
C LEU A 213 -22.17 4.41 18.34
N ALA A 214 -21.73 3.54 17.43
CA ALA A 214 -20.75 3.90 16.42
C ALA A 214 -21.27 4.99 15.46
N SER A 215 -22.54 4.92 15.06
CA SER A 215 -23.22 5.98 14.30
C SER A 215 -23.23 7.31 15.06
N CYS A 216 -23.64 7.30 16.33
CA CYS A 216 -23.64 8.48 17.20
C CYS A 216 -22.25 9.10 17.31
N MET A 217 -21.23 8.27 17.59
CA MET A 217 -19.84 8.73 17.70
C MET A 217 -19.36 9.39 16.41
N HIS A 218 -19.63 8.77 15.26
CA HIS A 218 -19.26 9.33 13.95
C HIS A 218 -19.90 10.70 13.71
N ASN A 219 -21.21 10.83 13.98
CA ASN A 219 -21.93 12.09 13.82
C ASN A 219 -21.41 13.18 14.77
N VAL A 220 -21.18 12.84 16.04
CA VAL A 220 -20.63 13.75 17.06
C VAL A 220 -19.25 14.25 16.66
N ILE A 221 -18.35 13.37 16.21
CA ILE A 221 -16.99 13.75 15.76
C ILE A 221 -17.06 14.67 14.54
N LYS A 222 -17.94 14.37 13.58
CA LYS A 222 -18.13 15.21 12.38
C LYS A 222 -18.62 16.62 12.73
N LEU A 223 -19.58 16.73 13.66
CA LEU A 223 -20.09 18.02 14.13
C LEU A 223 -19.05 18.81 14.96
N LEU A 224 -18.26 18.13 15.79
CA LEU A 224 -17.14 18.75 16.52
C LEU A 224 -16.11 19.33 15.56
N LYS A 225 -15.75 18.58 14.50
CA LYS A 225 -14.84 19.04 13.45
C LYS A 225 -15.33 20.32 12.76
N ASN A 226 -16.60 20.34 12.34
CA ASN A 226 -17.18 21.50 11.67
C ASN A 226 -17.23 22.74 12.59
N SER A 227 -17.42 22.53 13.89
CA SER A 227 -17.47 23.60 14.90
C SER A 227 -16.09 24.16 15.22
N SER A 228 -15.05 23.31 15.28
CA SER A 228 -13.66 23.71 15.51
C SER A 228 -13.02 24.43 14.32
N GLY A 229 -13.53 24.26 13.10
CA GLY A 229 -13.08 25.04 11.94
C GLY A 229 -13.37 26.54 12.03
N SER A 230 -14.32 26.96 12.87
CA SER A 230 -14.72 28.37 13.04
C SER A 230 -14.09 29.04 14.27
N ASN A 231 -13.67 28.27 15.28
CA ASN A 231 -13.11 28.78 16.53
C ASN A 231 -11.90 27.94 16.89
N ASN A 232 -10.73 28.59 17.01
CA ASN A 232 -9.41 28.03 17.29
C ASN A 232 -9.29 27.42 18.72
N THR A 233 -10.29 26.63 19.15
CA THR A 233 -10.30 25.92 20.43
C THR A 233 -9.39 24.71 20.30
N LYS A 234 -8.30 24.68 21.08
CA LYS A 234 -7.41 23.52 21.21
C LYS A 234 -8.27 22.28 21.47
N ILE A 235 -8.15 21.29 20.57
CA ILE A 235 -8.81 19.99 20.72
C ILE A 235 -8.22 19.36 21.98
N ASP A 236 -9.05 19.02 22.96
CA ASP A 236 -8.63 18.30 24.16
C ASP A 236 -8.35 16.84 23.79
N THR A 237 -7.16 16.61 23.24
CA THR A 237 -6.63 15.32 22.78
C THR A 237 -6.62 14.26 23.89
N SER A 238 -6.61 14.68 25.17
CA SER A 238 -6.71 13.80 26.34
C SER A 238 -8.01 12.99 26.44
N SER A 239 -9.08 13.45 25.78
CA SER A 239 -10.40 12.80 25.82
C SER A 239 -10.56 11.66 24.79
N ILE A 240 -9.65 11.55 23.83
CA ILE A 240 -9.76 10.61 22.70
C ILE A 240 -9.15 9.26 23.09
N ARG A 241 -10.01 8.24 23.25
CA ARG A 241 -9.62 6.85 23.56
C ARG A 241 -9.73 5.97 22.32
N ALA A 242 -8.84 6.17 21.35
CA ALA A 242 -8.82 5.40 20.10
C ALA A 242 -8.55 3.90 20.33
N ASP A 243 -7.81 3.57 21.39
CA ASP A 243 -7.51 2.20 21.85
C ASP A 243 -8.78 1.37 22.12
N VAL A 244 -9.82 1.97 22.68
CA VAL A 244 -11.10 1.30 22.96
C VAL A 244 -11.80 0.92 21.66
N VAL A 245 -11.85 1.82 20.69
CA VAL A 245 -12.45 1.53 19.37
C VAL A 245 -11.69 0.43 18.64
N VAL A 246 -10.36 0.43 18.74
CA VAL A 246 -9.49 -0.61 18.17
C VAL A 246 -9.75 -1.97 18.83
N SER A 247 -9.93 -2.01 20.16
CA SER A 247 -10.32 -3.23 20.89
C SER A 247 -11.68 -3.75 20.42
N ALA A 248 -12.64 -2.84 20.22
CA ALA A 248 -13.99 -3.18 19.78
C ALA A 248 -13.99 -3.79 18.38
N ILE A 249 -13.23 -3.21 17.45
CA ILE A 249 -13.06 -3.74 16.09
C ILE A 249 -12.45 -5.15 16.13
N ARG A 250 -11.40 -5.36 16.92
CA ARG A 250 -10.72 -6.67 16.98
C ARG A 250 -11.57 -7.78 17.60
N SER A 251 -12.45 -7.41 18.52
CA SER A 251 -13.21 -8.37 19.32
C SER A 251 -14.63 -8.61 18.85
N SER A 252 -15.17 -7.75 17.98
CA SER A 252 -16.46 -7.97 17.36
C SER A 252 -16.35 -9.00 16.24
N ASP A 253 -17.27 -9.95 16.19
CA ASP A 253 -17.38 -10.92 15.08
C ASP A 253 -18.27 -10.40 13.94
N SER A 254 -19.00 -9.30 14.15
CA SER A 254 -19.92 -8.71 13.18
C SER A 254 -19.19 -7.73 12.25
N PRO A 255 -19.15 -7.98 10.92
CA PRO A 255 -18.53 -7.05 9.97
C PRO A 255 -19.26 -5.70 9.93
N GLN A 256 -20.59 -5.66 10.16
CA GLN A 256 -21.34 -4.41 10.18
C GLN A 256 -20.86 -3.46 11.29
N VAL A 257 -20.69 -3.99 12.51
CA VAL A 257 -20.16 -3.24 13.65
C VAL A 257 -18.72 -2.80 13.38
N GLN A 258 -17.86 -3.71 12.91
CA GLN A 258 -16.47 -3.38 12.56
C GLN A 258 -16.41 -2.23 11.57
N ASN A 259 -17.26 -2.26 10.53
CA ASN A 259 -17.25 -1.26 9.48
C ASN A 259 -17.70 0.13 9.96
N LYS A 260 -18.72 0.21 10.82
CA LYS A 260 -19.11 1.49 11.45
C LYS A 260 -18.03 2.03 12.38
N LEU A 261 -17.37 1.17 13.17
CA LEU A 261 -16.27 1.58 14.05
C LEU A 261 -15.04 2.07 13.25
N LEU A 262 -14.78 1.49 12.08
CA LEU A 262 -13.74 1.99 11.17
C LEU A 262 -14.05 3.40 10.64
N LEU A 263 -15.33 3.73 10.38
CA LEU A 263 -15.75 5.10 10.05
C LEU A 263 -15.53 6.07 11.23
N VAL A 264 -15.72 5.63 12.46
CA VAL A 264 -15.38 6.41 13.66
C VAL A 264 -13.88 6.71 13.67
N ILE A 265 -13.03 5.71 13.45
CA ILE A 265 -11.57 5.90 13.41
C ILE A 265 -11.13 6.80 12.27
N SER A 266 -11.73 6.66 11.08
CA SER A 266 -11.52 7.57 9.95
C SER A 266 -11.85 9.02 10.33
N SER A 267 -12.98 9.25 11.00
CA SER A 267 -13.36 10.60 11.44
C SER A 267 -12.42 11.15 12.51
N LEU A 268 -11.99 10.31 13.46
CA LEU A 268 -10.99 10.65 14.48
C LEU A 268 -9.64 10.97 13.81
N ALA A 269 -9.21 10.21 12.79
CA ALA A 269 -7.94 10.37 12.09
C ALA A 269 -7.83 11.76 11.47
N SER A 270 -8.95 12.24 10.93
CA SER A 270 -9.06 13.58 10.36
C SER A 270 -9.05 14.71 11.40
N MET A 271 -9.26 14.40 12.69
CA MET A 271 -9.32 15.36 13.79
C MET A 271 -7.99 15.40 14.59
N SER A 272 -7.34 14.25 14.80
CA SER A 272 -6.06 14.15 15.51
C SER A 272 -5.19 13.02 14.94
N PRO A 273 -4.50 13.26 13.81
CA PRO A 273 -3.60 12.29 13.16
C PRO A 273 -2.66 11.59 14.14
N GLU A 274 -1.88 12.36 14.93
CA GLU A 274 -0.78 11.86 15.77
C GLU A 274 -1.20 10.80 16.80
N LEU A 275 -2.30 11.03 17.53
CA LEU A 275 -2.79 10.06 18.53
C LEU A 275 -3.26 8.73 17.91
N ILE A 276 -3.65 8.76 16.66
CA ILE A 276 -4.31 7.65 15.99
C ILE A 276 -3.29 6.73 15.34
N LEU A 277 -2.14 7.26 14.94
CA LEU A 277 -1.01 6.48 14.43
C LEU A 277 -0.64 5.31 15.35
N HIS A 278 -0.34 5.61 16.62
CA HIS A 278 0.04 4.60 17.60
C HIS A 278 -1.10 3.63 17.96
N SER A 279 -2.36 4.07 17.79
CA SER A 279 -3.54 3.28 18.14
C SER A 279 -4.03 2.38 17.00
N VAL A 280 -3.74 2.72 15.74
CA VAL A 280 -4.30 2.05 14.55
C VAL A 280 -3.41 0.95 13.99
N MET A 281 -2.12 0.87 14.36
CA MET A 281 -1.25 -0.25 13.98
C MET A 281 -1.89 -1.64 14.16
N PRO A 282 -2.57 -1.94 15.29
CA PRO A 282 -3.18 -3.26 15.48
C PRO A 282 -4.41 -3.51 14.59
N ILE A 283 -5.02 -2.46 14.04
CA ILE A 283 -6.12 -2.57 13.07
C ILE A 283 -5.59 -3.08 11.75
N PHE A 284 -4.47 -2.54 11.24
CA PHE A 284 -3.92 -3.03 9.98
C PHE A 284 -3.49 -4.50 10.07
N THR A 285 -2.92 -4.91 11.21
CA THR A 285 -2.64 -6.33 11.50
C THR A 285 -3.90 -7.18 11.56
N PHE A 286 -4.98 -6.68 12.18
CA PHE A 286 -6.26 -7.39 12.22
C PHE A 286 -6.94 -7.47 10.85
N MET A 287 -6.97 -6.37 10.09
CA MET A 287 -7.52 -6.31 8.73
C MET A 287 -6.78 -7.28 7.82
N GLY A 288 -5.44 -7.35 7.90
CA GLY A 288 -4.64 -8.35 7.19
C GLY A 288 -4.99 -9.80 7.54
N ALA A 289 -5.31 -10.08 8.81
CA ALA A 289 -5.63 -11.42 9.27
C ALA A 289 -7.10 -11.85 9.04
N HIS A 290 -8.07 -10.93 9.07
CA HIS A 290 -9.50 -11.26 9.09
C HIS A 290 -10.31 -10.58 7.96
N THR A 291 -10.37 -9.26 7.91
CA THR A 291 -11.29 -8.53 7.02
C THR A 291 -10.90 -8.59 5.54
N ILE A 292 -9.60 -8.52 5.22
CA ILE A 292 -9.13 -8.56 3.82
C ILE A 292 -9.35 -9.96 3.19
N ARG A 293 -9.46 -11.01 4.02
CA ARG A 293 -9.72 -12.38 3.56
C ARG A 293 -11.17 -12.61 3.15
N GLN A 294 -12.11 -11.78 3.63
CA GLN A 294 -13.52 -11.91 3.30
C GLN A 294 -13.76 -11.40 1.87
N ASP A 295 -14.34 -12.27 1.03
CA ASP A 295 -14.59 -11.97 -0.38
C ASP A 295 -15.98 -11.34 -0.57
N ASP A 296 -16.20 -10.20 0.09
CA ASP A 296 -17.40 -9.38 -0.07
C ASP A 296 -17.06 -7.94 -0.50
N GLU A 297 -17.97 -7.33 -1.28
CA GLU A 297 -17.81 -6.00 -1.87
C GLU A 297 -17.88 -4.87 -0.83
N PHE A 298 -18.70 -5.03 0.21
CA PHE A 298 -18.85 -4.07 1.31
C PHE A 298 -17.57 -4.00 2.17
N SER A 299 -17.02 -5.15 2.55
CA SER A 299 -15.71 -5.28 3.22
C SER A 299 -14.59 -4.68 2.36
N SER A 300 -14.65 -4.83 1.04
CA SER A 300 -13.71 -4.15 0.13
C SER A 300 -13.82 -2.64 0.19
N HIS A 301 -15.04 -2.12 0.10
CA HIS A 301 -15.31 -0.68 0.18
C HIS A 301 -14.84 -0.10 1.52
N VAL A 302 -15.02 -0.83 2.62
CA VAL A 302 -14.63 -0.36 3.94
C VAL A 302 -13.12 -0.38 4.14
N VAL A 303 -12.41 -1.40 3.64
CA VAL A 303 -10.94 -1.40 3.63
C VAL A 303 -10.41 -0.21 2.82
N GLU A 304 -10.98 0.03 1.64
CA GLU A 304 -10.61 1.14 0.76
C GLU A 304 -10.90 2.50 1.43
N GLN A 305 -12.07 2.66 2.06
CA GLN A 305 -12.44 3.85 2.81
C GLN A 305 -11.50 4.08 3.99
N THR A 306 -11.15 3.03 4.73
CA THR A 306 -10.20 3.10 5.86
C THR A 306 -8.83 3.54 5.36
N ILE A 307 -8.36 2.96 4.25
CA ILE A 307 -7.11 3.37 3.60
C ILE A 307 -7.18 4.86 3.23
N THR A 308 -8.20 5.30 2.50
CA THR A 308 -8.33 6.70 2.06
C THR A 308 -8.43 7.72 3.19
N CYS A 309 -8.90 7.32 4.37
CA CYS A 309 -9.10 8.26 5.49
C CYS A 309 -7.98 8.24 6.52
N VAL A 310 -7.39 7.07 6.79
CA VAL A 310 -6.36 6.91 7.83
C VAL A 310 -4.97 7.06 7.23
N VAL A 311 -4.74 6.57 6.02
CA VAL A 311 -3.40 6.55 5.40
C VAL A 311 -2.87 7.94 5.05
N PRO A 312 -3.67 8.94 4.64
CA PRO A 312 -3.14 10.28 4.43
C PRO A 312 -2.57 10.93 5.70
N ALA A 313 -3.13 10.63 6.87
CA ALA A 313 -2.58 11.07 8.15
C ALA A 313 -1.20 10.43 8.42
N LEU A 314 -1.02 9.16 8.07
CA LEU A 314 0.28 8.47 8.08
C LEU A 314 1.25 9.06 7.06
N ALA A 315 0.79 9.43 5.87
CA ALA A 315 1.62 10.03 4.83
C ALA A 315 2.17 11.40 5.26
N SER A 316 1.35 12.28 5.84
CA SER A 316 1.82 13.55 6.42
C SER A 316 2.79 13.37 7.58
N ALA A 317 2.60 12.30 8.35
CA ALA A 317 3.51 11.92 9.43
C ALA A 317 4.85 11.37 8.90
N ALA A 318 4.83 10.64 7.79
CA ALA A 318 6.03 10.14 7.13
C ALA A 318 6.92 11.29 6.62
N GLU A 319 6.31 12.36 6.09
CA GLU A 319 7.02 13.60 5.73
C GLU A 319 7.71 14.25 6.95
N SER A 320 7.17 14.05 8.16
CA SER A 320 7.76 14.51 9.42
C SER A 320 8.81 13.56 10.04
N GLY A 321 9.15 12.46 9.35
CA GLY A 321 10.21 11.52 9.75
C GLY A 321 9.75 10.17 10.32
N MET A 322 8.45 9.87 10.34
CA MET A 322 7.90 8.58 10.85
C MET A 322 7.87 7.47 9.79
N VAL A 323 9.01 7.22 9.14
CA VAL A 323 9.13 6.21 8.07
C VAL A 323 8.85 4.79 8.58
N GLU A 324 9.23 4.48 9.83
CA GLU A 324 9.06 3.15 10.44
C GLU A 324 7.58 2.73 10.54
N GLU A 325 6.65 3.66 10.74
CA GLU A 325 5.22 3.35 10.84
C GLU A 325 4.62 2.96 9.48
N VAL A 326 5.09 3.63 8.42
CA VAL A 326 4.74 3.31 7.03
C VAL A 326 5.27 1.92 6.66
N GLU A 327 6.51 1.63 7.03
CA GLU A 327 7.11 0.31 6.84
C GLU A 327 6.32 -0.80 7.54
N PHE A 328 5.92 -0.57 8.79
CA PHE A 328 5.12 -1.53 9.56
C PHE A 328 3.76 -1.79 8.88
N LEU A 329 3.08 -0.73 8.44
CA LEU A 329 1.81 -0.83 7.74
C LEU A 329 1.96 -1.69 6.48
N LEU A 330 2.95 -1.36 5.64
CA LEU A 330 3.17 -2.09 4.39
C LEU A 330 3.58 -3.54 4.65
N ALA A 331 4.43 -3.80 5.66
CA ALA A 331 4.79 -5.16 6.07
C ALA A 331 3.58 -5.98 6.51
N SER A 332 2.62 -5.38 7.21
CA SER A 332 1.39 -6.04 7.64
C SER A 332 0.48 -6.41 6.46
N PHE A 333 0.27 -5.49 5.50
CA PHE A 333 -0.49 -5.76 4.28
C PHE A 333 0.17 -6.82 3.39
N VAL A 334 1.50 -6.73 3.21
CA VAL A 334 2.24 -7.72 2.44
C VAL A 334 2.22 -9.07 3.15
N GLY A 335 2.36 -9.12 4.49
CA GLY A 335 2.20 -10.36 5.27
C GLY A 335 0.86 -11.07 5.03
N ALA A 336 -0.21 -10.32 4.77
CA ALA A 336 -1.53 -10.85 4.43
C ALA A 336 -1.69 -11.26 2.95
N PHE A 337 -0.72 -10.96 2.07
CA PHE A 337 -0.81 -11.07 0.61
C PHE A 337 -1.39 -12.40 0.11
N GLN A 338 -0.94 -13.52 0.68
CA GLN A 338 -1.39 -14.86 0.25
C GLN A 338 -2.87 -15.12 0.53
N HIS A 339 -3.44 -14.43 1.52
CA HIS A 339 -4.84 -14.55 1.90
C HIS A 339 -5.75 -13.58 1.15
N ILE A 340 -5.19 -12.61 0.42
CA ILE A 340 -5.95 -11.67 -0.40
C ILE A 340 -6.30 -12.35 -1.74
N PRO A 341 -7.56 -12.35 -2.19
CA PRO A 341 -7.95 -12.88 -3.49
C PRO A 341 -7.19 -12.20 -4.65
N ARG A 342 -6.72 -12.99 -5.63
CA ARG A 342 -5.82 -12.52 -6.72
C ARG A 342 -6.37 -11.30 -7.48
N HIS A 343 -7.67 -11.30 -7.78
CA HIS A 343 -8.32 -10.24 -8.55
C HIS A 343 -8.41 -8.90 -7.80
N ARG A 344 -8.25 -8.89 -6.46
CA ARG A 344 -8.33 -7.67 -5.62
C ARG A 344 -6.97 -7.06 -5.31
N ARG A 345 -5.90 -7.86 -5.35
CA ARG A 345 -4.54 -7.44 -4.93
C ARG A 345 -4.11 -6.16 -5.63
N VAL A 346 -4.14 -6.14 -6.96
CA VAL A 346 -3.66 -4.98 -7.74
C VAL A 346 -4.42 -3.72 -7.37
N ARG A 347 -5.76 -3.77 -7.27
CA ARG A 347 -6.59 -2.61 -6.91
C ARG A 347 -6.28 -2.09 -5.51
N LEU A 348 -6.23 -2.99 -4.52
CA LEU A 348 -5.96 -2.65 -3.13
C LEU A 348 -4.57 -2.03 -2.94
N PHE A 349 -3.52 -2.68 -3.43
CA PHE A 349 -2.15 -2.16 -3.29
C PHE A 349 -1.93 -0.87 -4.10
N THR A 350 -2.58 -0.72 -5.26
CA THR A 350 -2.53 0.54 -6.03
C THR A 350 -3.20 1.67 -5.27
N SER A 351 -4.37 1.43 -4.68
CA SER A 351 -5.05 2.42 -3.82
C SER A 351 -4.16 2.81 -2.65
N LEU A 352 -3.59 1.82 -1.96
CA LEU A 352 -2.71 2.05 -0.82
C LEU A 352 -1.49 2.90 -1.18
N ALA A 353 -0.77 2.54 -2.25
CA ALA A 353 0.41 3.26 -2.69
C ALA A 353 0.09 4.69 -3.14
N LYS A 354 -1.05 4.91 -3.82
CA LYS A 354 -1.48 6.26 -4.20
C LYS A 354 -1.86 7.12 -2.99
N THR A 355 -2.50 6.54 -1.97
CA THR A 355 -2.89 7.28 -0.75
C THR A 355 -1.71 7.60 0.16
N LEU A 356 -0.68 6.75 0.17
CA LEU A 356 0.52 6.90 0.99
C LEU A 356 1.57 7.81 0.33
N GLY A 357 1.46 8.00 -0.99
CA GLY A 357 2.48 8.63 -1.83
C GLY A 357 3.28 7.58 -2.59
N SER A 358 3.37 7.73 -3.92
CA SER A 358 4.10 6.81 -4.80
C SER A 358 5.58 6.73 -4.45
N GLN A 359 6.17 7.84 -4.01
CA GLN A 359 7.58 7.96 -3.61
C GLN A 359 7.91 7.10 -2.38
N TYR A 360 7.04 7.07 -1.37
CA TYR A 360 7.35 6.37 -0.12
C TYR A 360 6.95 4.89 -0.10
N SER A 361 6.11 4.43 -1.04
CA SER A 361 5.40 3.15 -0.90
C SER A 361 5.78 2.08 -1.91
N ILE A 362 6.05 2.46 -3.17
CA ILE A 362 6.22 1.50 -4.27
C ILE A 362 7.46 0.63 -4.02
N HIS A 363 8.60 1.25 -3.68
CA HIS A 363 9.85 0.54 -3.45
C HIS A 363 9.74 -0.44 -2.26
N ILE A 364 9.05 -0.05 -1.19
CA ILE A 364 8.82 -0.90 0.00
C ILE A 364 7.92 -2.09 -0.33
N ILE A 365 6.81 -1.87 -1.05
CA ILE A 365 5.91 -2.95 -1.48
C ILE A 365 6.66 -3.94 -2.37
N LEU A 366 7.45 -3.46 -3.34
CA LEU A 366 8.29 -4.31 -4.18
C LEU A 366 9.32 -5.09 -3.37
N PHE A 367 9.97 -4.46 -2.39
CA PHE A 367 10.96 -5.12 -1.55
C PHE A 367 10.35 -6.26 -0.72
N LEU A 368 9.24 -5.98 -0.01
CA LEU A 368 8.56 -6.96 0.83
C LEU A 368 7.94 -8.10 0.00
N THR A 369 7.37 -7.80 -1.16
CA THR A 369 6.86 -8.84 -2.09
C THR A 369 8.01 -9.66 -2.70
N GLY A 370 9.16 -9.03 -2.93
CA GLY A 370 10.40 -9.69 -3.30
C GLY A 370 10.89 -10.68 -2.23
N GLN A 371 10.81 -10.34 -0.95
CA GLN A 371 11.12 -11.29 0.14
C GLN A 371 10.18 -12.51 0.13
N GLN A 372 8.90 -12.32 -0.18
CA GLN A 372 7.98 -13.44 -0.33
C GLN A 372 8.31 -14.29 -1.56
N TYR A 373 8.70 -13.66 -2.66
CA TYR A 373 9.17 -14.35 -3.86
C TYR A 373 10.39 -15.22 -3.55
N THR A 374 11.40 -14.70 -2.84
CA THR A 374 12.60 -15.48 -2.48
C THR A 374 12.26 -16.63 -1.55
N ALA A 375 11.39 -16.42 -0.56
CA ALA A 375 10.92 -17.47 0.33
C ALA A 375 10.12 -18.56 -0.40
N ALA A 376 9.29 -18.20 -1.38
CA ALA A 376 8.55 -19.16 -2.21
C ALA A 376 9.49 -19.91 -3.16
N TYR A 377 10.48 -19.23 -3.73
CA TYR A 377 11.50 -19.81 -4.60
C TYR A 377 12.37 -20.83 -3.86
N ALA A 378 12.80 -20.51 -2.63
CA ALA A 378 13.53 -21.43 -1.75
C ALA A 378 12.71 -22.68 -1.38
N LYS A 379 11.37 -22.56 -1.33
CA LYS A 379 10.44 -23.67 -1.10
C LYS A 379 10.01 -24.39 -2.39
N HIS A 380 10.62 -24.09 -3.54
CA HIS A 380 10.29 -24.63 -4.85
C HIS A 380 8.82 -24.42 -5.31
N LYS A 381 8.15 -23.38 -4.81
CA LYS A 381 6.76 -23.08 -5.16
C LYS A 381 6.66 -22.15 -6.36
N MET A 382 6.92 -22.69 -7.55
CA MET A 382 6.99 -21.90 -8.80
C MET A 382 5.67 -21.20 -9.16
N GLY A 383 4.51 -21.80 -8.84
CA GLY A 383 3.21 -21.17 -9.08
C GLY A 383 2.94 -19.94 -8.20
N GLU A 384 3.46 -19.91 -6.96
CA GLU A 384 3.40 -18.73 -6.10
C GLU A 384 4.38 -17.65 -6.60
N CYS A 385 5.57 -18.05 -7.05
CA CYS A 385 6.56 -17.14 -7.63
C CYS A 385 6.01 -16.39 -8.86
N ALA A 386 5.40 -17.13 -9.80
CA ALA A 386 4.77 -16.55 -10.97
C ALA A 386 3.64 -15.57 -10.59
N ALA A 387 2.78 -15.95 -9.63
CA ALA A 387 1.69 -15.07 -9.18
C ALA A 387 2.17 -13.77 -8.51
N ILE A 388 3.32 -13.81 -7.81
CA ILE A 388 3.91 -12.60 -7.21
C ILE A 388 4.51 -11.70 -8.30
N VAL A 389 5.18 -12.28 -9.30
CA VAL A 389 5.71 -11.52 -10.46
C VAL A 389 4.57 -10.92 -11.30
N ASP A 390 3.51 -11.67 -11.58
CA ASP A 390 2.33 -11.20 -12.31
C ASP A 390 1.67 -10.02 -11.58
N PHE A 391 1.57 -10.12 -10.25
CA PHE A 391 1.10 -9.02 -9.41
C PHE A 391 2.00 -7.80 -9.54
N ALA A 392 3.33 -7.95 -9.42
CA ALA A 392 4.29 -6.86 -9.52
C ALA A 392 4.20 -6.14 -10.88
N CYS A 393 4.14 -6.92 -11.95
CA CYS A 393 3.97 -6.45 -13.32
C CYS A 393 2.68 -5.63 -13.49
N ALA A 394 1.56 -6.14 -12.97
CA ALA A 394 0.25 -5.47 -13.06
C ALA A 394 0.17 -4.24 -12.13
N PHE A 395 0.82 -4.29 -10.96
CA PHE A 395 0.90 -3.19 -10.01
C PHE A 395 1.69 -2.02 -10.60
N LEU A 396 2.89 -2.26 -11.15
CA LEU A 396 3.73 -1.20 -11.72
C LEU A 396 3.05 -0.49 -12.90
N GLN A 397 2.27 -1.21 -13.72
CA GLN A 397 1.55 -0.63 -14.86
C GLN A 397 0.64 0.56 -14.49
N ASN A 398 0.16 0.63 -13.24
CA ASN A 398 -0.74 1.68 -12.76
C ASN A 398 -0.05 3.01 -12.39
N PHE A 399 1.29 3.06 -12.41
CA PHE A 399 2.12 4.22 -12.03
C PHE A 399 2.86 4.82 -13.22
N THR A 400 3.29 6.08 -13.14
CA THR A 400 4.05 6.72 -14.23
C THR A 400 5.45 6.10 -14.36
N PRO A 401 6.11 6.19 -15.53
CA PRO A 401 7.47 5.70 -15.68
C PRO A 401 8.49 6.34 -14.76
N GLU A 402 8.35 7.63 -14.47
CA GLU A 402 9.20 8.33 -13.49
C GLU A 402 9.07 7.72 -12.08
N GLU A 403 7.84 7.46 -11.64
CA GLU A 403 7.57 6.82 -10.35
C GLU A 403 8.16 5.40 -10.31
N GLN A 404 8.04 4.63 -11.40
CA GLN A 404 8.60 3.28 -11.48
C GLN A 404 10.15 3.29 -11.43
N LEU A 405 10.80 4.25 -12.08
CA LEU A 405 12.27 4.36 -12.06
C LEU A 405 12.78 4.85 -10.70
N LYS A 406 12.14 5.87 -10.11
CA LYS A 406 12.46 6.32 -8.75
C LYS A 406 12.31 5.18 -7.74
N ALA A 407 11.22 4.42 -7.82
CA ALA A 407 11.01 3.26 -6.97
C ALA A 407 12.07 2.16 -7.19
N THR A 408 12.56 1.99 -8.41
CA THR A 408 13.65 1.05 -8.70
C THR A 408 14.96 1.50 -8.06
N LYS A 409 15.27 2.80 -8.09
CA LYS A 409 16.43 3.38 -7.39
C LYS A 409 16.34 3.13 -5.88
N GLU A 410 15.25 3.53 -5.26
CA GLU A 410 15.05 3.37 -3.80
C GLU A 410 15.02 1.89 -3.39
N TYR A 411 14.52 1.00 -4.26
CA TYR A 411 14.61 -0.45 -4.06
C TYR A 411 16.06 -0.94 -4.03
N LEU A 412 16.92 -0.43 -4.92
CA LEU A 412 18.35 -0.76 -4.92
C LEU A 412 19.06 -0.19 -3.68
N ASP A 413 18.64 0.98 -3.19
CA ASP A 413 19.16 1.53 -1.94
C ASP A 413 18.77 0.67 -0.73
N LEU A 414 17.54 0.14 -0.68
CA LEU A 414 17.15 -0.86 0.32
C LEU A 414 17.95 -2.16 0.19
N TRP A 415 18.28 -2.56 -1.05
CA TRP A 415 19.10 -3.76 -1.28
C TRP A 415 20.54 -3.56 -0.80
N LYS A 416 21.15 -2.38 -1.00
CA LYS A 416 22.49 -2.01 -0.49
C LYS A 416 22.57 -2.11 1.05
N LEU A 417 21.47 -1.86 1.75
CA LEU A 417 21.39 -1.92 3.22
C LEU A 417 21.30 -3.35 3.78
N LEU A 418 21.11 -4.38 2.94
CA LEU A 418 21.10 -5.76 3.41
C LEU A 418 22.50 -6.14 3.91
N PRO A 419 22.64 -6.83 5.06
CA PRO A 419 23.94 -7.28 5.53
C PRO A 419 24.53 -8.39 4.66
N GLU A 420 25.87 -8.39 4.52
CA GLU A 420 26.62 -9.41 3.76
C GLU A 420 26.96 -10.62 4.64
N ASP A 421 27.32 -10.33 5.89
CA ASP A 421 27.66 -11.32 6.91
C ASP A 421 26.62 -11.33 8.04
N ILE A 422 26.67 -12.39 8.85
CA ILE A 422 25.77 -12.54 10.00
C ILE A 422 26.08 -11.42 11.00
N LEU A 423 25.13 -10.52 11.19
CA LEU A 423 25.26 -9.44 12.16
C LEU A 423 25.21 -9.98 13.59
N MET A 424 26.18 -9.61 14.41
CA MET A 424 26.11 -9.87 15.85
C MET A 424 25.02 -8.98 16.47
N LYS A 425 24.26 -9.53 17.44
CA LYS A 425 23.13 -8.84 18.08
C LYS A 425 23.49 -7.51 18.77
N ASP A 426 24.76 -7.32 19.11
CA ASP A 426 25.27 -6.12 19.79
C ASP A 426 25.88 -5.08 18.83
N SER A 427 25.85 -5.32 17.51
CA SER A 427 26.35 -4.36 16.52
C SER A 427 25.37 -3.20 16.30
N ASN A 428 25.89 -1.99 16.13
CA ASN A 428 25.09 -0.79 15.86
C ASN A 428 24.21 -0.93 14.58
N GLU A 429 24.69 -1.71 13.61
CA GLU A 429 23.97 -2.04 12.36
C GLU A 429 22.80 -2.99 12.60
N PHE A 430 22.95 -3.99 13.49
CA PHE A 430 21.82 -4.84 13.90
C PHE A 430 20.76 -4.01 14.62
N THR A 431 21.16 -3.07 15.49
CA THR A 431 20.21 -2.24 16.23
C THR A 431 19.44 -1.33 15.30
N SER A 432 20.09 -0.63 14.35
CA SER A 432 19.43 0.26 13.39
C SER A 432 18.55 -0.47 12.37
N LEU A 433 18.94 -1.66 11.91
CA LEU A 433 18.12 -2.45 10.99
C LEU A 433 16.98 -3.16 11.70
N SER A 434 17.12 -3.46 13.00
CA SER A 434 16.05 -4.09 13.79
C SER A 434 14.89 -3.15 14.10
N THR A 435 15.12 -1.83 14.14
CA THR A 435 14.03 -0.86 14.31
C THR A 435 13.16 -0.77 13.06
N ARG A 436 13.74 -1.04 11.88
CA ARG A 436 13.04 -1.02 10.59
C ARG A 436 12.22 -2.30 10.36
N PRO A 437 10.88 -2.22 10.30
CA PRO A 437 10.02 -3.38 10.06
C PRO A 437 10.27 -4.08 8.72
N ILE A 438 10.87 -3.40 7.73
CA ILE A 438 11.21 -3.98 6.42
C ILE A 438 12.20 -5.14 6.54
N PHE A 439 13.21 -5.00 7.40
CA PHE A 439 14.25 -6.02 7.57
C PHE A 439 13.84 -7.03 8.66
N GLY A 440 13.27 -6.53 9.77
CA GLY A 440 12.69 -7.38 10.81
C GLY A 440 13.65 -8.42 11.41
N SER A 441 13.18 -9.11 12.46
CA SER A 441 13.97 -10.19 13.07
C SER A 441 14.15 -11.39 12.13
N SER A 442 13.27 -11.56 11.13
CA SER A 442 13.29 -12.67 10.19
C SER A 442 14.40 -12.61 9.15
N VAL A 443 14.80 -11.41 8.68
CA VAL A 443 15.95 -11.27 7.75
C VAL A 443 17.25 -11.26 8.55
N LEU A 444 17.25 -10.59 9.71
CA LEU A 444 18.45 -10.47 10.56
C LEU A 444 18.85 -11.79 11.24
N SER A 445 17.94 -12.77 11.35
CA SER A 445 18.26 -14.11 11.88
C SER A 445 18.74 -15.11 10.82
N LEU A 446 18.77 -14.73 9.53
CA LEU A 446 19.12 -15.64 8.45
C LEU A 446 20.61 -16.00 8.47
N GLY A 447 20.93 -17.24 8.09
CA GLY A 447 22.32 -17.65 7.88
C GLY A 447 22.93 -17.03 6.63
N LYS A 448 24.27 -17.04 6.51
CA LYS A 448 25.00 -16.48 5.35
C LYS A 448 24.48 -17.00 3.99
N ALA A 449 24.19 -18.30 3.89
CA ALA A 449 23.64 -18.90 2.66
C ALA A 449 22.20 -18.45 2.33
N GLU A 450 21.38 -18.21 3.35
CA GLU A 450 20.00 -17.73 3.18
C GLU A 450 19.98 -16.24 2.81
N LEU A 451 20.85 -15.43 3.41
CA LEU A 451 21.08 -14.03 3.03
C LEU A 451 21.55 -13.91 1.58
N PHE A 452 22.50 -14.75 1.17
CA PHE A 452 22.96 -14.83 -0.22
C PHE A 452 21.80 -15.14 -1.19
N ASN A 453 20.99 -16.14 -0.88
CA ASN A 453 19.83 -16.51 -1.70
C ASN A 453 18.75 -15.41 -1.72
N LEU A 454 18.55 -14.70 -0.61
CA LEU A 454 17.64 -13.55 -0.53
C LEU A 454 18.13 -12.42 -1.42
N ARG A 455 19.39 -12.00 -1.30
CA ARG A 455 20.02 -10.96 -2.13
C ARG A 455 19.91 -11.28 -3.62
N LYS A 456 20.26 -12.52 -4.01
CA LYS A 456 20.14 -13.02 -5.38
C LYS A 456 18.70 -13.03 -5.88
N GLY A 457 17.77 -13.50 -5.06
CA GLY A 457 16.36 -13.63 -5.42
C GLY A 457 15.65 -12.28 -5.56
N LEU A 458 16.03 -11.26 -4.78
CA LEU A 458 15.52 -9.90 -4.89
C LEU A 458 15.88 -9.26 -6.24
N ILE A 459 17.13 -9.40 -6.69
CA ILE A 459 17.56 -8.90 -8.01
C ILE A 459 16.81 -9.63 -9.13
N LEU A 460 16.62 -10.94 -8.99
CA LEU A 460 15.85 -11.71 -9.95
C LEU A 460 14.39 -11.22 -10.03
N TYR A 461 13.79 -10.94 -8.88
CA TYR A 461 12.42 -10.46 -8.76
C TYR A 461 12.22 -9.09 -9.41
N ILE A 462 13.04 -8.09 -9.07
CA ILE A 462 12.89 -6.73 -9.64
C ILE A 462 13.07 -6.74 -11.16
N ARG A 463 13.99 -7.57 -11.67
CA ARG A 463 14.19 -7.77 -13.10
C ARG A 463 12.93 -8.31 -13.79
N HIS A 464 12.33 -9.35 -13.23
CA HIS A 464 11.09 -9.92 -13.74
C HIS A 464 9.92 -8.93 -13.65
N ALA A 465 9.80 -8.17 -12.55
CA ALA A 465 8.78 -7.15 -12.37
C ALA A 465 8.85 -6.03 -13.43
N LEU A 466 10.04 -5.66 -13.90
CA LEU A 466 10.24 -4.62 -14.91
C LEU A 466 10.03 -5.12 -16.35
N VAL A 467 10.44 -6.36 -16.66
CA VAL A 467 10.57 -6.83 -18.06
C VAL A 467 9.50 -7.83 -18.49
N ASP A 468 8.98 -8.66 -17.59
CA ASP A 468 8.11 -9.79 -17.96
C ASP A 468 6.73 -9.36 -18.46
N ALA A 469 6.31 -8.13 -18.14
CA ALA A 469 5.11 -7.50 -18.67
C ALA A 469 5.25 -7.22 -20.19
N LYS A 470 5.10 -8.25 -21.03
CA LYS A 470 5.25 -8.14 -22.49
C LYS A 470 3.94 -7.85 -23.20
N THR A 471 4.04 -7.27 -24.38
CA THR A 471 2.95 -7.16 -25.36
C THR A 471 2.86 -8.42 -26.22
N SER A 472 1.83 -8.52 -27.08
CA SER A 472 1.68 -9.61 -28.05
C SER A 472 2.93 -9.82 -28.92
N ASN A 473 3.68 -8.74 -29.14
CA ASN A 473 4.88 -8.72 -29.99
C ASN A 473 6.17 -9.01 -29.20
N GLY A 474 6.06 -9.37 -27.92
CA GLY A 474 7.21 -9.68 -27.06
C GLY A 474 7.94 -8.46 -26.47
N THR A 475 7.60 -7.24 -26.88
CA THR A 475 8.19 -5.99 -26.34
C THR A 475 7.66 -5.70 -24.93
N PRO A 476 8.51 -5.35 -23.95
CA PRO A 476 8.07 -4.92 -22.63
C PRO A 476 7.13 -3.71 -22.70
N ARG A 477 5.98 -3.78 -22.03
CA ARG A 477 4.99 -2.70 -21.94
C ARG A 477 5.60 -1.43 -21.33
N PHE A 478 6.53 -1.61 -20.39
CA PHE A 478 7.22 -0.49 -19.78
C PHE A 478 8.05 0.32 -20.80
N ARG A 479 8.78 -0.37 -21.69
CA ARG A 479 9.50 0.25 -22.80
C ARG A 479 8.57 1.06 -23.71
N LEU A 480 7.39 0.52 -24.04
CA LEU A 480 6.41 1.26 -24.83
C LEU A 480 5.92 2.51 -24.09
N LYS A 481 5.63 2.40 -22.79
CA LYS A 481 5.19 3.55 -21.98
C LYS A 481 6.25 4.66 -21.96
N ILE A 482 7.52 4.30 -21.77
CA ILE A 482 8.67 5.23 -21.82
C ILE A 482 8.78 5.87 -23.21
N ALA A 483 8.74 5.07 -24.28
CA ALA A 483 8.81 5.58 -25.65
C ALA A 483 7.65 6.55 -25.95
N THR A 484 6.43 6.25 -25.50
CA THR A 484 5.29 7.16 -25.68
C THR A 484 5.41 8.47 -24.91
N LEU A 485 6.08 8.48 -23.76
CA LEU A 485 6.30 9.72 -23.01
C LEU A 485 7.38 10.57 -23.65
N LEU A 486 8.50 9.95 -24.06
CA LEU A 486 9.58 10.65 -24.76
C LEU A 486 9.14 11.24 -26.11
N LEU A 487 8.10 10.69 -26.74
CA LEU A 487 7.48 11.27 -27.93
C LEU A 487 6.49 12.42 -27.63
N LYS A 488 5.97 12.51 -26.40
CA LYS A 488 4.94 13.49 -26.00
C LYS A 488 5.50 14.67 -25.21
N ASP A 489 6.47 14.44 -24.34
CA ASP A 489 7.06 15.47 -23.48
C ASP A 489 8.04 16.36 -24.23
N LYS A 490 8.02 17.65 -23.89
CA LYS A 490 8.92 18.65 -24.47
C LYS A 490 10.31 18.64 -23.81
N ASP A 491 10.40 18.17 -22.56
CA ASP A 491 11.63 18.14 -21.75
C ASP A 491 11.94 16.71 -21.24
N PRO A 492 12.53 15.84 -22.07
CA PRO A 492 12.87 14.47 -21.69
C PRO A 492 14.01 14.36 -20.65
N GLU A 493 14.61 15.50 -20.25
CA GLU A 493 15.82 15.55 -19.43
C GLU A 493 15.61 15.03 -18.01
N GLU A 494 14.47 15.31 -17.37
CA GLU A 494 14.19 14.84 -16.00
C GLU A 494 14.13 13.31 -15.93
N LEU A 495 13.41 12.69 -16.86
CA LEU A 495 13.28 11.24 -16.95
C LEU A 495 14.63 10.58 -17.29
N LEU A 496 15.43 11.20 -18.16
CA LEU A 496 16.78 10.73 -18.50
C LEU A 496 17.77 10.86 -17.34
N ASN A 497 17.65 11.90 -16.51
CA ASN A 497 18.47 12.06 -15.30
C ASN A 497 18.16 10.95 -14.30
N ILE A 498 16.88 10.63 -14.07
CA ILE A 498 16.49 9.51 -13.19
C ILE A 498 17.04 8.18 -13.74
N PHE A 499 17.01 7.97 -15.06
CA PHE A 499 17.64 6.79 -15.67
C PHE A 499 19.15 6.74 -15.46
N ALA A 500 19.84 7.88 -15.61
CA ALA A 500 21.28 7.98 -15.39
C ALA A 500 21.62 7.64 -13.94
N GLU A 501 20.87 8.16 -12.97
CA GLU A 501 21.02 7.83 -11.55
C GLU A 501 20.83 6.34 -11.29
N VAL A 502 19.81 5.69 -11.87
CA VAL A 502 19.61 4.23 -11.70
C VAL A 502 20.77 3.45 -12.29
N ILE A 503 21.27 3.83 -13.46
CA ILE A 503 22.43 3.18 -14.11
C ILE A 503 23.69 3.36 -13.25
N GLU A 504 23.93 4.56 -12.74
CA GLU A 504 25.06 4.88 -11.86
C GLU A 504 24.98 4.06 -10.56
N HIS A 505 23.82 3.99 -9.91
CA HIS A 505 23.63 3.15 -8.72
C HIS A 505 23.89 1.66 -9.01
N ILE A 506 23.48 1.13 -10.17
CA ILE A 506 23.77 -0.26 -10.54
C ILE A 506 25.28 -0.47 -10.77
N LEU A 507 25.95 0.48 -11.43
CA LEU A 507 27.38 0.42 -11.68
C LEU A 507 28.20 0.50 -10.39
N GLU A 508 27.84 1.39 -9.46
CA GLU A 508 28.46 1.49 -8.13
C GLU A 508 28.39 0.16 -7.37
N VAL A 509 27.23 -0.52 -7.42
CA VAL A 509 27.06 -1.83 -6.80
C VAL A 509 27.94 -2.87 -7.49
N ILE A 510 27.98 -2.87 -8.82
CA ILE A 510 28.85 -3.80 -9.55
C ILE A 510 30.32 -3.61 -9.15
N ASP A 511 30.77 -2.36 -9.05
CA ASP A 511 32.14 -2.01 -8.67
C ASP A 511 32.45 -2.41 -7.21
N SER A 512 31.50 -2.25 -6.27
CA SER A 512 31.71 -2.60 -4.86
C SER A 512 31.85 -4.11 -4.62
N TYR A 513 31.12 -4.93 -5.39
CA TYR A 513 31.08 -6.39 -5.23
C TYR A 513 32.15 -7.14 -6.04
N GLN A 514 32.97 -6.42 -6.81
CA GLN A 514 33.87 -7.02 -7.78
C GLN A 514 35.04 -7.82 -7.17
N SER A 515 35.41 -7.53 -5.92
CA SER A 515 36.48 -8.20 -5.18
C SER A 515 36.05 -9.52 -4.52
N ASN A 516 34.74 -9.77 -4.38
CA ASN A 516 34.19 -10.91 -3.66
C ASN A 516 33.85 -12.06 -4.61
N VAL A 517 34.78 -13.01 -4.76
CA VAL A 517 34.64 -14.19 -5.65
C VAL A 517 33.43 -15.06 -5.28
N GLU A 518 33.03 -15.08 -4.01
CA GLU A 518 31.85 -15.83 -3.51
C GLU A 518 30.52 -15.33 -4.13
N GLU A 519 30.48 -14.10 -4.68
CA GLU A 519 29.25 -13.46 -5.16
C GLU A 519 29.16 -13.29 -6.69
N ALA A 520 29.94 -14.06 -7.46
CA ALA A 520 29.93 -14.00 -8.93
C ALA A 520 28.54 -14.19 -9.56
N GLU A 521 27.64 -14.95 -8.91
CA GLU A 521 26.26 -15.10 -9.37
C GLU A 521 25.42 -13.84 -9.19
N ILE A 522 25.61 -13.09 -8.10
CA ILE A 522 24.91 -11.83 -7.83
C ILE A 522 25.36 -10.78 -8.85
N LEU A 523 26.67 -10.68 -9.10
CA LEU A 523 27.23 -9.82 -10.16
C LEU A 523 26.61 -10.14 -11.53
N ASN A 524 26.50 -11.42 -11.91
CA ASN A 524 25.85 -11.83 -13.16
C ASN A 524 24.37 -11.42 -13.23
N LYS A 525 23.66 -11.33 -12.10
CA LYS A 525 22.27 -10.84 -12.05
C LYS A 525 22.21 -9.33 -12.19
N PHE A 526 23.14 -8.57 -11.58
CA PHE A 526 23.24 -7.13 -11.78
C PHE A 526 23.61 -6.75 -13.21
N TYR A 527 24.53 -7.48 -13.85
CA TYR A 527 24.80 -7.29 -15.27
C TYR A 527 23.53 -7.46 -16.10
N LYS A 528 22.75 -8.54 -15.85
CA LYS A 528 21.46 -8.74 -16.53
C LYS A 528 20.46 -7.63 -16.25
N LEU A 529 20.36 -7.16 -15.01
CA LEU A 529 19.50 -6.03 -14.65
C LEU A 529 19.93 -4.75 -15.37
N LEU A 530 21.23 -4.45 -15.45
CA LEU A 530 21.77 -3.33 -16.21
C LEU A 530 21.39 -3.43 -17.69
N GLY A 531 21.56 -4.61 -18.28
CA GLY A 531 21.17 -4.87 -19.67
C GLY A 531 19.67 -4.63 -19.90
N ASP A 532 18.84 -5.14 -18.99
CA ASP A 532 17.38 -4.96 -19.03
C ASP A 532 16.98 -3.49 -18.89
N VAL A 533 17.59 -2.73 -17.96
CA VAL A 533 17.35 -1.29 -17.77
C VAL A 533 17.78 -0.50 -19.01
N LEU A 534 18.95 -0.80 -19.58
CA LEU A 534 19.41 -0.17 -20.81
C LEU A 534 18.52 -0.53 -22.02
N ALA A 535 17.96 -1.73 -22.07
CA ALA A 535 17.05 -2.16 -23.12
C ALA A 535 15.70 -1.40 -23.10
N LEU A 536 15.31 -0.79 -21.96
CA LEU A 536 14.09 0.02 -21.85
C LEU A 536 14.20 1.39 -22.55
N LEU A 537 15.41 1.93 -22.69
CA LEU A 537 15.64 3.22 -23.35
C LEU A 537 15.38 3.12 -24.87
N PRO A 538 14.87 4.18 -25.53
CA PRO A 538 14.90 4.26 -26.99
C PRO A 538 16.34 4.26 -27.53
N ILE A 539 16.51 3.90 -28.81
CA ILE A 539 17.83 3.68 -29.38
C ILE A 539 18.73 4.92 -29.34
N GLU A 540 18.19 6.10 -29.60
CA GLU A 540 18.97 7.35 -29.59
C GLU A 540 19.62 7.60 -28.22
N GLN A 541 18.84 7.47 -27.15
CA GLN A 541 19.30 7.74 -25.78
C GLN A 541 20.17 6.61 -25.25
N PHE A 542 19.87 5.36 -25.63
CA PHE A 542 20.70 4.20 -25.33
C PHE A 542 22.12 4.36 -25.87
N VAL A 543 22.26 4.80 -27.13
CA VAL A 543 23.58 5.03 -27.74
C VAL A 543 24.34 6.12 -26.99
N LYS A 544 23.68 7.22 -26.59
CA LYS A 544 24.31 8.27 -25.77
C LYS A 544 24.80 7.72 -24.43
N SER A 545 23.98 6.97 -23.69
CA SER A 545 24.36 6.38 -22.41
C SER A 545 25.52 5.38 -22.55
N ILE A 546 25.48 4.51 -23.56
CA ILE A 546 26.52 3.51 -23.79
C ILE A 546 27.81 4.13 -24.31
N SER A 547 27.75 5.18 -25.12
CA SER A 547 28.94 5.89 -25.58
C SER A 547 29.75 6.43 -24.40
N LYS A 548 29.09 6.88 -23.32
CA LYS A 548 29.75 7.31 -22.07
C LYS A 548 30.36 6.13 -21.30
N ILE A 549 29.68 4.99 -21.25
CA ILE A 549 30.15 3.78 -20.55
C ILE A 549 31.32 3.13 -21.29
N LEU A 550 31.30 3.10 -22.62
CA LEU A 550 32.32 2.47 -23.47
C LEU A 550 33.54 3.36 -23.71
N ASN A 551 33.40 4.69 -23.75
CA ASN A 551 34.49 5.61 -24.06
C ASN A 551 35.30 6.01 -22.82
N VAL A 552 35.83 5.02 -22.09
CA VAL A 552 36.67 5.26 -20.91
C VAL A 552 38.14 5.05 -21.29
N ASP A 553 38.95 6.10 -21.22
CA ASP A 553 40.35 6.10 -21.66
C ASP A 553 41.27 5.20 -20.80
N LYS A 554 40.94 5.02 -19.51
CA LYS A 554 41.62 4.14 -18.56
C LYS A 554 40.66 3.08 -18.04
N ILE A 555 40.67 1.91 -18.67
CA ILE A 555 39.82 0.79 -18.27
C ILE A 555 40.52 0.00 -17.17
N SER A 556 39.94 -0.04 -15.97
CA SER A 556 40.34 -0.98 -14.91
C SER A 556 39.85 -2.40 -15.23
N GLU A 557 40.48 -3.45 -14.69
CA GLU A 557 40.01 -4.84 -14.85
C GLU A 557 38.52 -5.01 -14.48
N SER A 558 38.03 -4.18 -13.55
CA SER A 558 36.63 -4.13 -13.15
C SER A 558 35.68 -3.70 -14.28
N GLN A 559 36.08 -2.66 -15.00
CA GLN A 559 35.32 -2.08 -16.10
C GLN A 559 35.35 -2.97 -17.35
N LEU A 560 36.36 -3.84 -17.52
CA LEU A 560 36.42 -4.78 -18.65
C LEU A 560 35.20 -5.70 -18.70
N ARG A 561 34.78 -6.26 -17.55
CA ARG A 561 33.63 -7.17 -17.48
C ARG A 561 32.32 -6.46 -17.78
N THR A 562 32.16 -5.24 -17.25
CA THR A 562 31.01 -4.37 -17.54
C THR A 562 30.97 -4.00 -19.01
N ILE A 563 32.09 -3.58 -19.59
CA ILE A 563 32.20 -3.20 -21.00
C ILE A 563 31.93 -4.40 -21.91
N LYS A 564 32.45 -5.60 -21.60
CA LYS A 564 32.15 -6.84 -22.33
C LYS A 564 30.66 -7.12 -22.35
N TYR A 565 30.00 -7.06 -21.18
CA TYR A 565 28.57 -7.33 -21.08
C TYR A 565 27.73 -6.28 -21.82
N VAL A 566 28.03 -5.00 -21.65
CA VAL A 566 27.35 -3.89 -22.33
C VAL A 566 27.53 -3.97 -23.84
N THR A 567 28.70 -4.40 -24.32
CA THR A 567 28.96 -4.63 -25.76
C THR A 567 28.04 -5.72 -26.31
N GLY A 568 27.90 -6.85 -25.61
CA GLY A 568 26.94 -7.90 -25.99
C GLY A 568 25.47 -7.43 -25.97
N VAL A 569 25.07 -6.66 -24.96
CA VAL A 569 23.73 -6.05 -24.90
C VAL A 569 23.51 -5.07 -26.07
N THR A 570 24.55 -4.35 -26.47
CA THR A 570 24.48 -3.45 -27.63
C THR A 570 24.13 -4.23 -28.89
N SER A 571 24.86 -5.30 -29.21
CA SER A 571 24.54 -6.16 -30.37
C SER A 571 23.08 -6.64 -30.36
N THR A 572 22.66 -7.28 -29.26
CA THR A 572 21.30 -7.83 -29.15
C THR A 572 20.21 -6.76 -29.24
N LYS A 573 20.47 -5.54 -28.76
CA LYS A 573 19.51 -4.45 -28.89
C LYS A 573 19.37 -4.01 -30.32
N PHE A 574 20.48 -3.79 -31.03
CA PHE A 574 20.44 -3.40 -32.44
C PHE A 574 19.81 -4.49 -33.31
N GLU A 575 19.95 -5.78 -32.97
CA GLU A 575 19.25 -6.89 -33.64
C GLU A 575 17.73 -6.82 -33.55
N LEU A 576 17.16 -6.22 -32.50
CA LEU A 576 15.71 -6.10 -32.31
C LEU A 576 15.08 -4.90 -33.02
N GLU A 577 15.88 -3.96 -33.54
CA GLU A 577 15.39 -2.68 -34.07
C GLU A 577 15.08 -2.76 -35.56
N HIS A 578 14.25 -1.86 -36.08
CA HIS A 578 13.94 -1.86 -37.51
C HIS A 578 15.09 -1.27 -38.35
N ILE A 579 15.35 -1.85 -39.52
CA ILE A 579 16.43 -1.44 -40.44
C ILE A 579 16.23 0.00 -40.96
N ASP A 580 14.98 0.47 -40.96
CA ASP A 580 14.60 1.80 -41.44
C ASP A 580 14.58 2.89 -40.36
N ASP A 581 14.95 2.57 -39.12
CA ASP A 581 15.03 3.57 -38.05
C ASP A 581 16.25 4.50 -38.24
N PRO A 582 16.06 5.80 -38.55
CA PRO A 582 17.17 6.73 -38.76
C PRO A 582 18.01 6.96 -37.49
N TYR A 583 17.42 6.75 -36.31
CA TYR A 583 18.15 6.89 -35.05
C TYR A 583 19.07 5.68 -34.80
N ALA A 584 18.68 4.49 -35.25
CA ALA A 584 19.52 3.30 -35.18
C ALA A 584 20.73 3.43 -36.13
N GLU A 585 20.52 3.96 -37.34
CA GLU A 585 21.59 4.22 -38.31
C GLU A 585 22.64 5.22 -37.78
N ASN A 586 22.18 6.38 -37.29
CA ASN A 586 23.06 7.37 -36.66
C ASN A 586 23.78 6.77 -35.43
N GLY A 587 23.07 5.95 -34.66
CA GLY A 587 23.61 5.25 -33.51
C GLY A 587 24.75 4.30 -33.85
N ALA A 588 24.58 3.50 -34.91
CA ALA A 588 25.62 2.58 -35.40
C ALA A 588 26.87 3.34 -35.85
N SER A 589 26.70 4.46 -36.56
CA SER A 589 27.82 5.31 -37.01
C SER A 589 28.63 5.90 -35.85
N ILE A 590 27.99 6.20 -34.71
CA ILE A 590 28.67 6.70 -33.49
C ILE A 590 29.38 5.56 -32.74
N LEU A 591 28.79 4.38 -32.67
CA LEU A 591 29.31 3.27 -31.88
C LEU A 591 30.47 2.52 -32.53
N ILE A 592 30.47 2.36 -33.86
CA ILE A 592 31.53 1.61 -34.55
C ILE A 592 32.94 2.21 -34.26
N PRO A 593 33.17 3.54 -34.33
CA PRO A 593 34.46 4.13 -33.95
C PRO A 593 34.87 3.85 -32.49
N ILE A 594 33.91 3.81 -31.57
CA ILE A 594 34.17 3.53 -30.15
C ILE A 594 34.59 2.07 -29.97
N LEU A 595 33.90 1.14 -30.63
CA LEU A 595 34.25 -0.28 -30.62
C LEU A 595 35.60 -0.55 -31.31
N LEU A 596 35.96 0.21 -32.34
CA LEU A 596 37.28 0.14 -32.97
C LEU A 596 38.40 0.55 -32.01
N LYS A 597 38.22 1.63 -31.26
CA LYS A 597 39.18 2.08 -30.23
C LYS A 597 39.40 1.01 -29.16
N ASN A 598 38.36 0.24 -28.82
CA ASN A 598 38.46 -0.88 -27.89
C ASN A 598 39.32 -2.02 -28.43
N ILE A 599 39.22 -2.32 -29.73
CA ILE A 599 40.04 -3.35 -30.42
C ILE A 599 41.50 -2.90 -30.53
N GLU A 600 41.75 -1.64 -30.91
CA GLU A 600 43.11 -1.08 -31.03
C GLU A 600 43.88 -1.09 -29.71
N SER A 601 43.17 -1.13 -28.57
CA SER A 601 43.80 -1.11 -27.25
C SER A 601 44.49 -2.43 -26.87
N GLU A 602 44.21 -3.55 -27.57
CA GLU A 602 44.79 -4.89 -27.35
C GLU A 602 44.79 -5.37 -25.87
N ARG A 603 43.85 -4.85 -25.04
CA ARG A 603 43.85 -5.08 -23.59
C ARG A 603 43.36 -6.47 -23.19
N ASP A 604 42.34 -6.97 -23.87
CA ASP A 604 41.69 -8.25 -23.58
C ASP A 604 41.16 -8.92 -24.86
N ILE A 605 41.31 -10.24 -24.93
CA ILE A 605 40.94 -11.08 -26.08
C ILE A 605 39.41 -11.14 -26.20
N GLU A 606 38.71 -11.34 -25.08
CA GLU A 606 37.26 -11.50 -25.08
C GLU A 606 36.51 -10.20 -25.41
N LEU A 607 37.03 -9.05 -24.96
CA LEU A 607 36.50 -7.74 -25.29
C LEU A 607 36.70 -7.39 -26.77
N SER A 608 37.86 -7.73 -27.32
CA SER A 608 38.14 -7.58 -28.75
C SER A 608 37.19 -8.45 -29.58
N GLN A 609 36.97 -9.69 -29.15
CA GLN A 609 35.99 -10.60 -29.75
C GLN A 609 34.57 -10.02 -29.74
N ALA A 610 34.06 -9.65 -28.56
CA ALA A 610 32.70 -9.10 -28.42
C ALA A 610 32.49 -7.80 -29.22
N SER A 611 33.53 -6.96 -29.30
CA SER A 611 33.51 -5.74 -30.10
C SER A 611 33.46 -6.05 -31.60
N LEU A 612 34.25 -7.01 -32.08
CA LEU A 612 34.26 -7.44 -33.48
C LEU A 612 32.93 -8.07 -33.90
N ASP A 613 32.36 -8.94 -33.07
CA ASP A 613 31.05 -9.55 -33.34
C ASP A 613 29.93 -8.50 -33.37
N SER A 614 29.97 -7.53 -32.44
CA SER A 614 29.01 -6.42 -32.43
C SER A 614 29.15 -5.54 -33.68
N ILE A 615 30.37 -5.24 -34.12
CA ILE A 615 30.61 -4.50 -35.37
C ILE A 615 30.09 -5.31 -36.57
N ALA A 616 30.36 -6.62 -36.64
CA ALA A 616 29.90 -7.48 -37.73
C ALA A 616 28.37 -7.46 -37.84
N ASN A 617 27.66 -7.62 -36.71
CA ASN A 617 26.20 -7.58 -36.66
C ASN A 617 25.62 -6.21 -37.05
N LEU A 618 26.24 -5.11 -36.61
CA LEU A 618 25.84 -3.76 -37.01
C LEU A 618 26.00 -3.54 -38.52
N ILE A 619 27.14 -3.98 -39.09
CA ILE A 619 27.43 -3.83 -40.52
C ILE A 619 26.48 -4.69 -41.37
N GLN A 620 26.22 -5.92 -40.96
CA GLN A 620 25.29 -6.82 -41.64
C GLN A 620 23.87 -6.27 -41.64
N LYS A 621 23.46 -5.57 -40.57
CA LYS A 621 22.09 -5.06 -40.44
C LYS A 621 21.86 -3.72 -41.15
N PHE A 622 22.81 -2.80 -41.12
CA PHE A 622 22.68 -1.45 -41.67
C PHE A 622 23.47 -1.25 -43.00
N THR A 623 23.61 -2.33 -43.77
CA THR A 623 24.43 -2.46 -44.98
C THR A 623 24.36 -1.29 -45.97
N ASP A 624 23.17 -0.81 -46.33
CA ASP A 624 23.01 0.18 -47.41
C ASP A 624 23.22 1.64 -46.98
N LYS A 625 23.32 1.91 -45.68
CA LYS A 625 23.27 3.28 -45.12
C LYS A 625 24.53 3.68 -44.35
N LEU A 626 25.52 2.80 -44.22
CA LEU A 626 26.80 3.09 -43.56
C LEU A 626 27.81 3.74 -44.52
N GLU A 627 28.58 4.72 -44.02
CA GLU A 627 29.62 5.36 -44.83
C GLU A 627 30.74 4.39 -45.22
N ALA A 628 31.03 4.32 -46.53
CA ALA A 628 32.14 3.51 -47.06
C ALA A 628 33.52 3.90 -46.47
N SER A 629 33.68 5.16 -46.04
CA SER A 629 34.90 5.66 -45.39
C SER A 629 35.19 4.96 -44.06
N LEU A 630 34.12 4.67 -43.30
CA LEU A 630 34.16 4.08 -41.98
C LEU A 630 34.39 2.57 -42.08
N LEU A 631 33.74 1.90 -43.03
CA LEU A 631 33.97 0.48 -43.34
C LEU A 631 35.42 0.20 -43.75
N LEU A 632 36.05 1.09 -44.52
CA LEU A 632 37.46 0.97 -44.89
C LEU A 632 38.41 1.17 -43.69
N LYS A 633 38.06 2.03 -42.72
CA LYS A 633 38.81 2.17 -41.46
C LYS A 633 38.70 0.90 -40.61
N VAL A 634 37.49 0.34 -40.47
CA VAL A 634 37.26 -0.94 -39.79
C VAL A 634 38.14 -2.02 -40.43
N LEU A 635 38.09 -2.15 -41.75
CA LEU A 635 38.89 -3.15 -42.47
C LEU A 635 40.40 -2.96 -42.27
N GLY A 636 40.88 -1.71 -42.24
CA GLY A 636 42.28 -1.39 -41.96
C GLY A 636 42.75 -1.92 -40.60
N ILE A 637 41.90 -1.81 -39.57
CA ILE A 637 42.20 -2.25 -38.20
C ILE A 637 42.03 -3.77 -38.07
N VAL A 638 40.95 -4.35 -38.60
CA VAL A 638 40.66 -5.80 -38.52
C VAL A 638 41.73 -6.62 -39.27
N THR A 639 42.31 -6.08 -40.34
CA THR A 639 43.41 -6.74 -41.09
C THR A 639 44.79 -6.51 -40.47
N SER A 640 44.88 -5.76 -39.37
CA SER A 640 46.14 -5.43 -38.69
C SER A 640 46.50 -6.44 -37.58
N LYS A 641 47.54 -6.12 -36.81
CA LYS A 641 48.05 -6.92 -35.67
C LYS A 641 47.04 -7.10 -34.54
N SER A 642 46.01 -6.25 -34.47
CA SER A 642 44.98 -6.28 -33.43
C SER A 642 43.72 -7.09 -33.82
N GLY A 643 43.76 -7.80 -34.95
CA GLY A 643 42.66 -8.66 -35.40
C GLY A 643 43.19 -9.93 -36.07
N LEU A 644 43.17 -9.98 -37.40
CA LEU A 644 43.50 -11.17 -38.19
C LEU A 644 44.96 -11.62 -38.06
N LEU A 645 45.87 -10.71 -37.71
CA LEU A 645 47.30 -11.02 -37.52
C LEU A 645 47.68 -11.28 -36.06
N ILE A 646 46.72 -11.39 -35.13
CA ILE A 646 47.01 -11.75 -33.74
C ILE A 646 47.54 -13.19 -33.69
N GLU A 647 48.69 -13.38 -33.06
CA GLU A 647 49.24 -14.71 -32.79
C GLU A 647 48.66 -15.25 -31.46
N ASN A 648 48.31 -16.54 -31.42
CA ASN A 648 47.80 -17.27 -30.25
C ASN A 648 46.39 -16.95 -29.72
N SER A 649 45.48 -16.36 -30.50
CA SER A 649 44.05 -16.30 -30.13
C SER A 649 43.11 -16.69 -31.29
N PRO A 650 42.58 -17.92 -31.33
CA PRO A 650 41.74 -18.38 -32.45
C PRO A 650 40.38 -17.67 -32.52
N GLU A 651 39.84 -17.24 -31.37
CA GLU A 651 38.51 -16.62 -31.23
C GLU A 651 38.43 -15.24 -31.90
N VAL A 652 39.47 -14.42 -31.72
CA VAL A 652 39.55 -13.09 -32.33
C VAL A 652 39.79 -13.20 -33.83
N VAL A 653 40.54 -14.21 -34.28
CA VAL A 653 40.73 -14.51 -35.71
C VAL A 653 39.40 -14.89 -36.36
N ILE A 654 38.60 -15.79 -35.75
CA ILE A 654 37.27 -16.17 -36.26
C ILE A 654 36.35 -14.95 -36.34
N SER A 655 36.30 -14.14 -35.28
CA SER A 655 35.43 -12.94 -35.22
C SER A 655 35.88 -11.86 -36.20
N SER A 656 37.19 -11.72 -36.42
CA SER A 656 37.78 -10.87 -37.46
C SER A 656 37.38 -11.33 -38.86
N ILE A 657 37.41 -12.64 -39.12
CA ILE A 657 37.00 -13.22 -40.40
C ILE A 657 35.50 -12.99 -40.63
N ASN A 658 34.66 -13.14 -39.61
CA ASN A 658 33.23 -12.86 -39.69
C ASN A 658 32.95 -11.37 -39.99
N CYS A 659 33.67 -10.47 -39.32
CA CYS A 659 33.58 -9.03 -39.58
C CYS A 659 34.03 -8.69 -41.00
N ILE A 660 35.13 -9.26 -41.50
CA ILE A 660 35.58 -9.09 -42.89
C ILE A 660 34.52 -9.63 -43.86
N THR A 661 33.93 -10.80 -43.59
CA THR A 661 32.88 -11.39 -44.41
C THR A 661 31.67 -10.46 -44.51
N SER A 662 31.26 -9.88 -43.38
CA SER A 662 30.17 -8.90 -43.30
C SER A 662 30.50 -7.64 -44.10
N ILE A 663 31.74 -7.13 -44.01
CA ILE A 663 32.18 -5.96 -44.81
C ILE A 663 32.24 -6.27 -46.31
N ILE A 664 32.69 -7.47 -46.69
CA ILE A 664 32.76 -7.93 -48.08
C ILE A 664 31.36 -7.93 -48.71
N PHE A 665 30.35 -8.41 -47.96
CA PHE A 665 28.96 -8.38 -48.40
C PHE A 665 28.47 -6.96 -48.72
N VAL A 666 28.89 -5.96 -47.93
CA VAL A 666 28.47 -4.55 -48.09
C VAL A 666 29.28 -3.80 -49.17
N VAL A 667 30.61 -3.91 -49.15
CA VAL A 667 31.52 -3.08 -49.96
C VAL A 667 31.77 -3.66 -51.35
N GLY A 668 31.61 -4.97 -51.52
CA GLY A 668 31.74 -5.68 -52.80
C GLY A 668 33.08 -5.40 -53.50
N VAL A 669 33.01 -4.99 -54.77
CA VAL A 669 34.17 -4.80 -55.68
C VAL A 669 35.21 -3.79 -55.16
N LYS A 670 34.82 -2.83 -54.31
CA LYS A 670 35.77 -1.83 -53.75
C LYS A 670 36.78 -2.45 -52.77
N MET A 671 36.58 -3.71 -52.36
CA MET A 671 37.49 -4.47 -51.48
C MET A 671 38.76 -4.97 -52.16
N ILE A 672 38.82 -4.99 -53.50
CA ILE A 672 39.93 -5.60 -54.26
C ILE A 672 41.31 -5.04 -53.84
N GLY A 673 41.39 -3.76 -53.47
CA GLY A 673 42.64 -3.14 -53.01
C GLY A 673 43.20 -3.69 -51.68
N TYR A 674 42.37 -4.36 -50.87
CA TYR A 674 42.75 -4.93 -49.58
C TYR A 674 42.98 -6.45 -49.63
N PHE A 675 42.72 -7.11 -50.76
CA PHE A 675 42.96 -8.56 -50.93
C PHE A 675 44.39 -9.00 -50.59
N PRO A 676 45.45 -8.25 -50.97
CA PRO A 676 46.82 -8.63 -50.59
C PRO A 676 47.08 -8.64 -49.08
N LYS A 677 46.25 -7.94 -48.29
CA LYS A 677 46.36 -7.91 -46.82
C LYS A 677 45.52 -8.98 -46.14
N VAL A 678 44.48 -9.49 -46.80
CA VAL A 678 43.55 -10.50 -46.24
C VAL A 678 43.97 -11.92 -46.67
N VAL A 679 44.19 -12.12 -47.97
CA VAL A 679 44.31 -13.46 -48.56
C VAL A 679 45.62 -14.17 -48.16
N PRO A 680 46.81 -13.56 -48.24
CA PRO A 680 48.05 -14.26 -47.88
C PRO A 680 48.15 -14.63 -46.38
N PRO A 681 47.76 -13.76 -45.42
CA PRO A 681 47.72 -14.15 -44.00
C PRO A 681 46.72 -15.27 -43.72
N MET A 682 45.55 -15.26 -44.36
CA MET A 682 44.54 -16.32 -44.20
C MET A 682 45.06 -17.69 -44.61
N PHE A 683 45.76 -17.79 -45.74
CA PHE A 683 46.38 -19.06 -46.13
C PHE A 683 47.48 -19.51 -45.18
N LYS A 684 48.27 -18.56 -44.63
CA LYS A 684 49.27 -18.89 -43.59
C LYS A 684 48.62 -19.40 -42.30
N ILE A 685 47.50 -18.83 -41.89
CA ILE A 685 46.72 -19.31 -40.73
C ILE A 685 46.16 -20.70 -41.03
N PHE A 686 45.58 -20.90 -42.22
CA PHE A 686 45.07 -22.20 -42.67
C PHE A 686 46.16 -23.29 -42.64
N GLU A 687 47.35 -23.00 -43.16
CA GLU A 687 48.50 -23.92 -43.11
C GLU A 687 48.95 -24.23 -41.67
N LYS A 688 48.92 -23.25 -40.77
CA LYS A 688 49.22 -23.47 -39.34
C LYS A 688 48.18 -24.38 -38.67
N THR A 689 46.88 -24.17 -38.93
CA THR A 689 45.80 -25.02 -38.36
C THR A 689 45.83 -26.47 -38.85
N LYS A 690 46.50 -26.74 -39.98
CA LYS A 690 46.67 -28.12 -40.49
C LYS A 690 47.66 -28.94 -39.64
N ASN A 691 48.54 -28.25 -38.91
CA ASN A 691 49.60 -28.84 -38.08
C ASN A 691 49.35 -28.64 -36.57
N GLY A 692 48.19 -28.13 -36.17
CA GLY A 692 47.83 -27.81 -34.77
C GLY A 692 47.32 -29.01 -33.98
N ASP A 693 47.50 -28.96 -32.65
CA ASP A 693 47.05 -30.00 -31.71
C ASP A 693 45.57 -29.83 -31.28
N ASP A 694 44.98 -28.63 -31.40
CA ASP A 694 43.63 -28.25 -30.96
C ASP A 694 42.57 -28.37 -32.06
N LYS A 695 42.18 -29.62 -32.36
CA LYS A 695 41.26 -29.98 -33.47
C LYS A 695 39.93 -29.21 -33.51
N VAL A 696 39.38 -28.76 -32.37
CA VAL A 696 38.06 -28.08 -32.34
C VAL A 696 38.15 -26.64 -32.85
N ASN A 697 39.11 -25.87 -32.33
CA ASN A 697 39.30 -24.48 -32.74
C ASN A 697 39.88 -24.39 -34.15
N ASP A 698 40.76 -25.32 -34.52
CA ASP A 698 41.30 -25.42 -35.87
C ASP A 698 40.20 -25.70 -36.91
N ASN A 699 39.24 -26.58 -36.60
CA ASN A 699 38.09 -26.82 -37.47
C ASN A 699 37.20 -25.57 -37.63
N LEU A 700 36.95 -24.82 -36.54
CA LEU A 700 36.15 -23.59 -36.59
C LEU A 700 36.82 -22.50 -37.43
N ILE A 701 38.14 -22.33 -37.26
CA ILE A 701 38.93 -21.44 -38.12
C ILE A 701 38.79 -21.89 -39.57
N GLN A 702 39.07 -23.15 -39.90
CA GLN A 702 38.98 -23.65 -41.28
C GLN A 702 37.61 -23.43 -41.91
N ILE A 703 36.51 -23.66 -41.17
CA ILE A 703 35.15 -23.38 -41.63
C ILE A 703 34.97 -21.88 -41.93
N SER A 704 35.42 -21.00 -41.03
CA SER A 704 35.33 -19.55 -41.24
C SER A 704 36.16 -19.07 -42.45
N ILE A 705 37.35 -19.65 -42.68
CA ILE A 705 38.18 -19.37 -43.85
C ILE A 705 37.47 -19.80 -45.14
N ILE A 706 36.88 -20.99 -45.15
CA ILE A 706 36.14 -21.51 -46.30
C ILE A 706 34.91 -20.65 -46.60
N ALA A 707 34.18 -20.22 -45.57
CA ALA A 707 33.05 -19.32 -45.73
C ALA A 707 33.48 -17.99 -46.38
N LEU A 708 34.56 -17.38 -45.89
CA LEU A 708 35.13 -16.17 -46.49
C LEU A 708 35.54 -16.38 -47.95
N CYS A 709 36.21 -17.50 -48.27
CA CYS A 709 36.60 -17.84 -49.65
C CYS A 709 35.38 -18.00 -50.57
N LEU A 710 34.28 -18.56 -50.07
CA LEU A 710 33.03 -18.68 -50.83
C LEU A 710 32.44 -17.31 -51.14
N TYR A 711 32.44 -16.39 -50.18
CA TYR A 711 32.00 -15.00 -50.42
C TYR A 711 32.94 -14.22 -51.34
N LEU A 712 34.25 -14.42 -51.24
CA LEU A 712 35.22 -13.83 -52.16
C LEU A 712 35.04 -14.34 -53.60
N SER A 713 34.51 -15.56 -53.80
CA SER A 713 34.23 -16.10 -55.14
C SER A 713 32.94 -15.58 -55.77
N LEU A 714 32.07 -14.94 -54.97
CA LEU A 714 30.83 -14.29 -55.41
C LEU A 714 31.05 -12.85 -55.93
N ILE A 715 32.22 -12.27 -55.63
CA ILE A 715 32.69 -10.96 -56.14
C ILE A 715 33.52 -11.20 -57.40
#